data_AF-A0A0D1ZKS3-F1
#
_entry.id   AF-A0A0D1ZKS3-F1
#
_cell.length_a   1.000
_cell.length_b   1.000
_cell.length_c   1.000
_cell.angle_alpha   90.00
_cell.angle_beta   90.00
_cell.angle_gamma   90.00
#
_symmetry.space_group_name_H-M   'P 1'
#
loop_
_entity.id
_entity.type
_entity.pdbx_description
1 polymer ?
#
loop_
_entity_poly.entity_id
_entity_poly.type
_entity_poly.pdbx_seq_one_letter_code
_entity_poly.pdbx_strand_id
1 'polypeptide(L)'
;MQFHPKDIGTLLIGYSEGAVIYSFKQNKATKFFQYELPPRARGGDGDPTNANSIRHPRLTHALWHPTGTFVLTAHDDSSLVFWDPRDGRVIHARTIEEMDVNVPGAGPPRDVPRSPLSPVSPGFGTVKEPYFHIAWCSKANPDDTGLVIAGGAPTTNPTRGLTFIELGPTPNYQTSTWDFLANHFRHPKRIHVLPTPPNAAINTFLLIPRSSPHFAGSHDPIAVMTVLSSGEVITLSFPSGHPITPSNQLHVSLSFVHPFVTKIALAFVDRTRWLGMREVRQHGPQFLIGGAEGIKPLKRHENRNIVQAAHADGTIRIWDGGHGDVIENPNVLQVDLGKAVGRWDKLDVSLMSMSGATGELSVGLKSGELVVFRLNRNQFFGRPPSDPGPNEGPGKMQDISERADPGLKEGLLPLTMTNDQQGSVTALRHSDVGFVAAGYAGGGVTIVDLRGPAIIHTALLNEMVAGKHRRGSIRRAAPATQSTEYATAMEFGILTLDGDDYSSLALFVGTSRGRVATFKILPSQSGRYSAQSIGAAQISDDRVISLCPIDAHTGAPAAATGYAMGGLQSGRKVDGVLVAVTVSSAHIFRPASAKGASKTFDHYLCDSATVARYEERGYAVVGLFGDGAARAFSIPALKEIASIRVNHLLDTKRFGDAVVSPTGDILGWAGPSELAMVNVFGCGTSLPPSTDRLYDAAKMVPPRPTISNLQWIAGTQYITPSDMDILIGGPDRPPSKRMLTEMRAAQEAEFQRQREAARTGRAPKPDHSQETYWAYMQRQLQERTENLGLAGDSLDRAAESSSSWSDDVGKFVAKQKRAAALGYIGSKFGF
;
A
#
# COMPACT_ATOMS: atom_id res chain seq x y z
N MET A 1 2.33 27.04 9.01
CA MET A 1 1.27 27.74 9.77
C MET A 1 0.36 26.71 10.42
N GLN A 2 -0.18 26.98 11.62
CA GLN A 2 -1.07 26.04 12.32
C GLN A 2 -2.04 26.78 13.26
N PHE A 3 -3.32 26.43 13.22
CA PHE A 3 -4.31 26.94 14.19
C PHE A 3 -4.01 26.42 15.61
N HIS A 4 -4.24 27.26 16.62
CA HIS A 4 -4.13 26.84 18.02
C HIS A 4 -5.14 25.74 18.32
N PRO A 5 -4.77 24.56 18.83
CA PRO A 5 -5.63 23.37 18.84
C PRO A 5 -6.99 23.52 19.53
N LYS A 6 -7.10 24.44 20.50
CA LYS A 6 -8.32 24.71 21.29
C LYS A 6 -8.97 26.07 21.03
N ASP A 7 -8.35 26.91 20.21
CA ASP A 7 -8.87 28.24 19.87
C ASP A 7 -8.67 28.50 18.37
N ILE A 8 -9.75 28.56 17.63
CA ILE A 8 -9.67 28.82 16.18
C ILE A 8 -9.19 30.25 15.90
N GLY A 9 -9.42 31.19 16.84
CA GLY A 9 -9.07 32.61 16.75
C GLY A 9 -7.59 32.93 16.70
N THR A 10 -6.74 31.92 16.91
CA THR A 10 -5.31 32.07 17.14
C THR A 10 -4.54 31.20 16.15
N LEU A 11 -3.55 31.79 15.48
CA LEU A 11 -2.74 31.16 14.45
C LEU A 11 -1.25 31.25 14.80
N LEU A 12 -0.52 30.15 14.66
CA LEU A 12 0.94 30.11 14.71
C LEU A 12 1.50 30.18 13.28
N ILE A 13 2.35 31.16 13.03
CA ILE A 13 2.96 31.43 11.73
C ILE A 13 4.47 31.31 11.90
N GLY A 14 5.13 30.53 11.04
CA GLY A 14 6.59 30.42 11.01
C GLY A 14 7.16 31.19 9.83
N TYR A 15 8.23 31.93 10.07
CA TYR A 15 9.11 32.62 9.12
C TYR A 15 10.52 32.07 9.28
N SER A 16 11.44 32.29 8.34
CA SER A 16 12.82 31.81 8.43
C SER A 16 13.53 32.27 9.71
N GLU A 17 13.20 33.46 10.22
CA GLU A 17 13.84 34.08 11.37
C GLU A 17 13.22 33.65 12.71
N GLY A 18 12.00 33.09 12.69
CA GLY A 18 11.25 32.78 13.91
C GLY A 18 9.76 32.56 13.69
N ALA A 19 9.01 32.40 14.76
CA ALA A 19 7.57 32.17 14.71
C ALA A 19 6.77 33.27 15.43
N VAL A 20 5.51 33.44 15.05
CA VAL A 20 4.59 34.45 15.59
C VAL A 20 3.24 33.82 15.91
N ILE A 21 2.64 34.23 17.02
CA ILE A 21 1.21 34.03 17.27
C ILE A 21 0.47 35.26 16.77
N TYR A 22 -0.50 35.03 15.89
CA TYR A 22 -1.41 36.02 15.37
C TYR A 22 -2.82 35.78 15.89
N SER A 23 -3.48 36.85 16.34
CA SER A 23 -4.88 36.81 16.78
C SER A 23 -5.77 37.47 15.73
N PHE A 24 -6.72 36.70 15.19
CA PHE A 24 -7.72 37.22 14.26
C PHE A 24 -8.59 38.30 14.90
N LYS A 25 -8.99 38.10 16.15
CA LYS A 25 -9.81 39.07 16.88
C LYS A 25 -9.14 40.42 17.06
N GLN A 26 -7.86 40.42 17.41
CA GLN A 26 -7.11 41.66 17.63
C GLN A 26 -6.51 42.20 16.32
N ASN A 27 -6.63 41.45 15.22
CA ASN A 27 -6.00 41.72 13.94
C ASN A 27 -4.51 42.09 14.08
N LYS A 28 -3.77 41.38 14.94
CA LYS A 28 -2.35 41.66 15.20
C LYS A 28 -1.58 40.44 15.67
N ALA A 29 -0.27 40.49 15.45
CA ALA A 29 0.69 39.61 16.11
C ALA A 29 0.72 39.91 17.61
N THR A 30 0.56 38.89 18.44
CA THR A 30 0.52 39.02 19.90
C THR A 30 1.80 38.54 20.57
N LYS A 31 2.53 37.61 19.93
CA LYS A 31 3.77 37.01 20.46
C LYS A 31 4.74 36.66 19.33
N PHE A 32 6.02 36.71 19.65
CA PHE A 32 7.15 36.46 18.76
C PHE A 32 8.11 35.49 19.43
N PHE A 33 8.59 34.50 18.69
CA PHE A 33 9.56 33.49 19.13
C PHE A 33 10.75 33.55 18.17
N GLN A 34 11.87 34.03 18.66
CA GLN A 34 13.12 34.10 17.91
C GLN A 34 14.18 33.32 18.68
N TYR A 35 14.68 32.25 18.08
CA TYR A 35 15.72 31.44 18.71
C TYR A 35 17.07 32.15 18.59
N GLU A 36 17.68 32.41 19.72
CA GLU A 36 19.00 33.01 19.83
C GLU A 36 19.90 32.06 20.63
N LEU A 37 21.03 31.71 20.04
CA LEU A 37 22.08 30.96 20.69
C LEU A 37 23.14 31.95 21.19
N PRO A 38 23.33 32.06 22.52
CA PRO A 38 24.36 32.92 23.07
C PRO A 38 25.76 32.38 22.75
N PRO A 39 26.80 33.24 22.83
CA PRO A 39 28.18 32.78 22.69
C PRO A 39 28.49 31.61 23.63
N ARG A 40 29.20 30.63 23.10
CA ARG A 40 29.62 29.37 23.72
C ARG A 40 28.50 28.35 23.97
N ALA A 41 27.25 28.63 23.62
CA ALA A 41 26.24 27.58 23.48
C ALA A 41 26.59 26.67 22.30
N ARG A 42 26.34 25.36 22.42
CA ARG A 42 26.68 24.40 21.35
C ARG A 42 25.77 24.54 20.14
N GLY A 43 24.48 24.78 20.33
CA GLY A 43 23.50 24.65 19.25
C GLY A 43 23.30 23.20 18.85
N GLY A 44 22.45 22.95 17.84
CA GLY A 44 22.13 21.59 17.42
C GLY A 44 23.18 20.93 16.51
N ASP A 45 23.95 21.74 15.77
CA ASP A 45 25.00 21.30 14.85
C ASP A 45 26.35 21.09 15.54
N GLY A 46 26.54 21.77 16.69
CA GLY A 46 27.78 21.76 17.44
C GLY A 46 28.96 22.36 16.68
N ASP A 47 28.72 23.21 15.68
CA ASP A 47 29.78 23.82 14.86
C ASP A 47 30.71 24.72 15.72
N PRO A 48 31.99 24.34 15.92
CA PRO A 48 32.90 25.10 16.76
C PRO A 48 33.35 26.41 16.11
N THR A 49 33.21 26.57 14.79
CA THR A 49 33.76 27.72 14.05
C THR A 49 33.06 29.03 14.41
N ASN A 50 31.74 28.96 14.65
CA ASN A 50 30.90 30.09 15.03
C ASN A 50 30.45 30.04 16.50
N ALA A 51 31.05 29.16 17.31
CA ALA A 51 30.61 28.97 18.69
C ALA A 51 30.79 30.23 19.57
N ASN A 52 31.67 31.17 19.21
CA ASN A 52 31.95 32.37 20.00
C ASN A 52 31.07 33.59 19.63
N SER A 53 30.19 33.48 18.63
CA SER A 53 29.26 34.54 18.24
C SER A 53 27.82 34.21 18.65
N ILE A 54 26.96 35.24 18.66
CA ILE A 54 25.51 35.04 18.73
C ILE A 54 25.05 34.43 17.40
N ARG A 55 24.20 33.39 17.47
CA ARG A 55 23.68 32.69 16.29
C ARG A 55 22.15 32.66 16.30
N HIS A 56 21.55 32.71 15.11
CA HIS A 56 20.11 32.61 14.90
C HIS A 56 19.80 31.50 13.88
N PRO A 57 19.75 30.22 14.30
CA PRO A 57 19.40 29.11 13.42
C PRO A 57 18.03 29.31 12.77
N ARG A 58 17.93 29.02 11.47
CA ARG A 58 16.70 29.31 10.72
C ARG A 58 15.61 28.32 11.07
N LEU A 59 14.39 28.82 11.23
CA LEU A 59 13.22 28.00 11.49
C LEU A 59 12.89 27.13 10.27
N THR A 60 12.63 25.85 10.52
CA THR A 60 12.11 24.90 9.53
C THR A 60 10.68 24.48 9.84
N HIS A 61 10.34 24.29 11.12
CA HIS A 61 9.01 23.86 11.56
C HIS A 61 8.55 24.63 12.79
N ALA A 62 7.24 24.90 12.87
CA ALA A 62 6.59 25.46 14.05
C ALA A 62 5.28 24.73 14.34
N LEU A 63 5.13 24.24 15.56
CA LEU A 63 4.06 23.34 15.97
C LEU A 63 3.50 23.73 17.34
N TRP A 64 2.19 23.58 17.50
CA TRP A 64 1.52 23.61 18.79
C TRP A 64 1.63 22.27 19.49
N HIS A 65 1.85 22.31 20.80
CA HIS A 65 1.50 21.22 21.70
C HIS A 65 0.01 20.87 21.50
N PRO A 66 -0.42 19.58 21.54
CA PRO A 66 -1.82 19.20 21.32
C PRO A 66 -2.83 19.99 22.17
N THR A 67 -2.50 20.34 23.40
CA THR A 67 -3.39 21.16 24.24
C THR A 67 -3.22 22.68 24.11
N GLY A 68 -2.29 23.15 23.29
CA GLY A 68 -1.97 24.57 23.11
C GLY A 68 -1.08 25.17 24.20
N THR A 69 -0.64 24.36 25.18
CA THR A 69 0.14 24.80 26.34
C THR A 69 1.55 25.28 25.97
N PHE A 70 2.15 24.69 24.94
CA PHE A 70 3.51 25.01 24.49
C PHE A 70 3.56 25.16 22.97
N VAL A 71 4.60 25.84 22.49
CA VAL A 71 4.98 25.88 21.07
C VAL A 71 6.33 25.18 20.92
N LEU A 72 6.49 24.39 19.86
CA LEU A 72 7.77 23.83 19.44
C LEU A 72 8.21 24.52 18.16
N THR A 73 9.46 24.99 18.12
CA THR A 73 10.15 25.39 16.90
C THR A 73 11.30 24.43 16.62
N ALA A 74 11.46 24.02 15.36
CA ALA A 74 12.59 23.23 14.91
C ALA A 74 13.43 24.03 13.91
N HIS A 75 14.75 23.89 13.96
CA HIS A 75 15.68 24.75 13.24
C HIS A 75 16.62 23.93 12.32
N ASP A 76 17.29 24.61 11.38
CA ASP A 76 18.19 23.98 10.40
C ASP A 76 19.49 23.44 11.01
N ASP A 77 19.88 23.93 12.19
CA ASP A 77 20.95 23.35 13.02
C ASP A 77 20.52 22.06 13.75
N SER A 78 19.30 21.54 13.52
CA SER A 78 18.72 20.40 14.26
C SER A 78 18.37 20.69 15.74
N SER A 79 18.21 21.95 16.14
CA SER A 79 17.63 22.31 17.44
C SER A 79 16.10 22.16 17.44
N LEU A 80 15.57 21.60 18.53
CA LEU A 80 14.16 21.58 18.94
C LEU A 80 14.01 22.49 20.16
N VAL A 81 13.23 23.56 20.05
CA VAL A 81 13.08 24.58 21.08
C VAL A 81 11.62 24.67 21.51
N PHE A 82 11.40 24.50 22.82
CA PHE A 82 10.08 24.52 23.44
C PHE A 82 9.84 25.87 24.10
N TRP A 83 8.70 26.48 23.83
CA TRP A 83 8.35 27.84 24.24
C TRP A 83 7.07 27.88 25.05
N ASP A 84 7.00 28.81 26.01
CA ASP A 84 5.73 29.23 26.60
C ASP A 84 5.06 30.25 25.66
N PRO A 85 3.86 29.96 25.14
CA PRO A 85 3.17 30.84 24.22
C PRO A 85 2.66 32.14 24.86
N ARG A 86 2.65 32.27 26.19
CA ARG A 86 2.08 33.44 26.87
C ARG A 86 3.07 34.57 27.05
N ASP A 87 4.32 34.26 27.36
CA ASP A 87 5.39 35.26 27.54
C ASP A 87 6.53 35.14 26.51
N GLY A 88 6.56 34.09 25.69
CA GLY A 88 7.57 33.92 24.65
C GLY A 88 8.90 33.37 25.16
N ARG A 89 8.95 32.85 26.39
CA ARG A 89 10.17 32.29 26.97
C ARG A 89 10.49 30.90 26.45
N VAL A 90 11.78 30.63 26.27
CA VAL A 90 12.33 29.28 26.08
C VAL A 90 12.21 28.47 27.37
N ILE A 91 11.45 27.39 27.31
CA ILE A 91 11.34 26.39 28.39
C ILE A 91 12.52 25.42 28.34
N HIS A 92 12.87 24.94 27.15
CA HIS A 92 14.01 24.04 26.95
C HIS A 92 14.43 24.02 25.47
N ALA A 93 15.71 23.77 25.18
CA ALA A 93 16.19 23.49 23.84
C ALA A 93 17.06 22.22 23.84
N ARG A 94 16.87 21.38 22.82
CA ARG A 94 17.57 20.09 22.68
C ARG A 94 17.65 19.65 21.23
N THR A 95 18.45 18.64 20.93
CA THR A 95 18.30 17.83 19.72
C THR A 95 17.60 16.50 20.07
N ILE A 96 17.55 15.56 19.14
CA ILE A 96 17.09 14.19 19.43
C ILE A 96 17.96 13.55 20.52
N GLU A 97 19.28 13.75 20.47
CA GLU A 97 20.26 13.03 21.32
C GLU A 97 20.81 13.89 22.47
N GLU A 98 20.95 15.19 22.25
CA GLU A 98 21.61 16.11 23.20
C GLU A 98 20.62 17.09 23.83
N MET A 99 20.84 17.45 25.09
CA MET A 99 20.00 18.38 25.86
C MET A 99 20.72 19.70 26.12
N ASP A 100 19.97 20.73 26.49
CA ASP A 100 20.49 22.04 26.93
C ASP A 100 21.45 22.68 25.92
N VAL A 101 21.15 22.50 24.62
CA VAL A 101 22.02 22.94 23.52
C VAL A 101 22.15 24.46 23.44
N ASN A 102 21.22 25.18 24.06
CA ASN A 102 21.21 26.63 24.19
C ASN A 102 22.00 27.16 25.40
N VAL A 103 22.50 26.29 26.28
CA VAL A 103 23.22 26.69 27.50
C VAL A 103 24.73 26.68 27.23
N PRO A 104 25.43 27.82 27.44
CA PRO A 104 26.89 27.88 27.33
C PRO A 104 27.59 26.88 28.24
N GLY A 105 28.51 26.08 27.68
CA GLY A 105 29.30 25.12 28.45
C GLY A 105 28.56 23.86 28.92
N ALA A 106 27.28 23.67 28.56
CA ALA A 106 26.59 22.40 28.73
C ALA A 106 27.20 21.36 27.76
N GLY A 107 28.02 20.46 28.29
CA GLY A 107 28.53 19.27 27.59
C GLY A 107 27.75 18.01 28.00
N PRO A 108 27.86 16.90 27.24
CA PRO A 108 27.27 15.64 27.67
C PRO A 108 27.79 15.27 29.07
N PRO A 109 26.96 14.71 29.97
CA PRO A 109 27.42 14.24 31.27
C PRO A 109 28.62 13.31 31.08
N ARG A 110 29.64 13.44 31.93
CA ARG A 110 30.85 12.58 31.89
C ARG A 110 30.54 11.08 32.10
N ASP A 111 29.32 10.74 32.52
CA ASP A 111 28.93 9.40 33.00
C ASP A 111 27.89 8.67 32.15
N VAL A 112 27.61 9.08 30.91
CA VAL A 112 26.75 8.27 30.02
C VAL A 112 27.59 7.12 29.41
N PRO A 113 27.21 5.84 29.57
CA PRO A 113 27.92 4.73 28.95
C PRO A 113 27.91 4.91 27.43
N ARG A 114 29.09 5.13 26.85
CA ARG A 114 29.24 5.19 25.39
C ARG A 114 28.97 3.80 24.82
N SER A 115 28.05 3.70 23.87
CA SER A 115 27.86 2.48 23.10
C SER A 115 29.18 2.13 22.39
N PRO A 116 29.65 0.87 22.43
CA PRO A 116 30.94 0.45 21.85
C PRO A 116 31.01 0.50 20.31
N LEU A 117 29.99 1.03 19.62
CA LEU A 117 29.85 1.03 18.16
C LEU A 117 30.04 2.41 17.49
N SER A 118 30.37 3.47 18.23
CA SER A 118 30.56 4.81 17.66
C SER A 118 32.05 5.15 17.51
N PRO A 119 32.60 5.26 16.28
CA PRO A 119 33.99 5.64 16.09
C PRO A 119 34.23 7.09 16.52
N VAL A 120 35.24 7.27 17.36
CA VAL A 120 35.72 8.55 17.87
C VAL A 120 36.47 9.27 16.75
N SER A 121 35.92 10.37 16.24
CA SER A 121 36.71 11.39 15.55
C SER A 121 36.60 12.70 16.34
N PRO A 122 37.68 13.19 16.97
CA PRO A 122 37.68 14.48 17.63
C PRO A 122 37.75 15.59 16.57
N GLY A 123 36.77 16.50 16.56
CA GLY A 123 36.90 17.80 15.89
C GLY A 123 35.86 18.16 14.84
N PHE A 124 34.97 17.25 14.42
CA PHE A 124 33.86 17.57 13.51
C PHE A 124 32.55 17.08 14.11
N GLY A 125 31.56 17.97 14.23
CA GLY A 125 30.20 17.59 14.62
C GLY A 125 29.65 16.52 13.69
N THR A 126 28.87 15.58 14.22
CA THR A 126 28.21 14.57 13.39
C THR A 126 27.21 15.28 12.47
N VAL A 127 27.36 15.12 11.16
CA VAL A 127 26.40 15.67 10.18
C VAL A 127 25.06 14.99 10.43
N LYS A 128 24.03 15.79 10.73
CA LYS A 128 22.66 15.32 10.95
C LYS A 128 21.82 15.54 9.69
N GLU A 129 20.87 14.65 9.45
CA GLU A 129 19.86 14.87 8.41
C GLU A 129 18.97 16.08 8.80
N PRO A 130 18.49 16.89 7.84
CA PRO A 130 17.52 17.92 8.14
C PRO A 130 16.21 17.29 8.65
N TYR A 131 15.41 18.06 9.38
CA TYR A 131 14.04 17.65 9.68
C TYR A 131 13.19 17.69 8.41
N PHE A 132 12.63 16.54 8.02
CA PHE A 132 11.75 16.44 6.86
C PHE A 132 10.28 16.65 7.24
N HIS A 133 9.87 16.09 8.39
CA HIS A 133 8.52 16.25 8.93
C HIS A 133 8.51 16.00 10.43
N ILE A 134 7.74 16.79 11.17
CA ILE A 134 7.54 16.64 12.63
C ILE A 134 6.05 16.72 12.94
N ALA A 135 5.54 15.78 13.73
CA ALA A 135 4.18 15.80 14.25
C ALA A 135 4.18 15.68 15.77
N TRP A 136 3.42 16.54 16.45
CA TRP A 136 3.17 16.44 17.88
C TRP A 136 1.82 15.75 18.11
N CYS A 137 1.88 14.47 18.46
CA CYS A 137 0.70 13.63 18.64
C CYS A 137 0.32 13.52 20.11
N SER A 138 -0.94 13.16 20.36
CA SER A 138 -1.43 12.78 21.69
C SER A 138 -2.03 11.38 21.67
N LYS A 139 -2.18 10.77 22.84
CA LYS A 139 -3.08 9.62 23.04
C LYS A 139 -4.52 10.12 23.10
N ALA A 140 -5.45 9.21 23.43
CA ALA A 140 -6.85 9.56 23.68
C ALA A 140 -7.02 10.63 24.77
N ASN A 141 -6.15 10.64 25.79
CA ASN A 141 -5.97 11.80 26.64
C ASN A 141 -5.05 12.80 25.93
N PRO A 142 -5.53 14.01 25.57
CA PRO A 142 -4.73 14.98 24.83
C PRO A 142 -3.53 15.54 25.61
N ASP A 143 -3.48 15.33 26.93
CA ASP A 143 -2.31 15.68 27.75
C ASP A 143 -1.21 14.59 27.73
N ASP A 144 -1.45 13.36 27.28
CA ASP A 144 -0.38 12.37 27.12
C ASP A 144 0.17 12.44 25.69
N THR A 145 1.38 12.99 25.52
CA THR A 145 1.88 13.41 24.21
C THR A 145 3.24 12.83 23.83
N GLY A 146 3.59 12.96 22.56
CA GLY A 146 4.91 12.65 22.03
C GLY A 146 5.17 13.29 20.67
N LEU A 147 6.42 13.27 20.23
CA LEU A 147 6.87 13.82 18.95
C LEU A 147 7.30 12.69 18.02
N VAL A 148 6.73 12.66 16.81
CA VAL A 148 7.17 11.80 15.72
C VAL A 148 7.98 12.64 14.75
N ILE A 149 9.21 12.22 14.46
CA ILE A 149 10.19 13.01 13.71
C ILE A 149 10.76 12.16 12.57
N ALA A 150 10.71 12.71 11.34
CA ALA A 150 11.49 12.23 10.21
C ALA A 150 12.72 13.13 10.02
N GLY A 151 13.90 12.53 9.97
CA GLY A 151 15.19 13.24 9.90
C GLY A 151 15.73 13.67 11.28
N GLY A 152 16.74 14.53 11.30
CA GLY A 152 17.41 15.02 12.52
C GLY A 152 18.39 14.05 13.17
N ALA A 153 18.46 12.80 12.70
CA ALA A 153 19.41 11.80 13.18
C ALA A 153 20.78 11.96 12.49
N PRO A 154 21.88 11.57 13.15
CA PRO A 154 23.21 11.50 12.52
C PRO A 154 23.19 10.65 11.25
N THR A 155 23.82 11.14 10.17
CA THR A 155 23.90 10.42 8.88
C THR A 155 24.70 9.11 8.97
N THR A 156 25.53 8.99 10.03
CA THR A 156 26.32 7.80 10.37
C THR A 156 25.53 6.71 11.08
N ASN A 157 24.28 6.95 11.49
CA ASN A 157 23.48 5.93 12.17
C ASN A 157 23.11 4.80 11.19
N PRO A 158 23.42 3.53 11.52
CA PRO A 158 23.12 2.39 10.66
C PRO A 158 21.62 2.10 10.62
N THR A 159 20.92 2.36 11.73
CA THR A 159 19.47 2.16 11.86
C THR A 159 18.75 3.46 11.53
N ARG A 160 18.27 3.57 10.29
CA ARG A 160 17.44 4.70 9.85
C ARG A 160 15.97 4.43 10.15
N GLY A 161 15.21 5.49 10.39
CA GLY A 161 13.78 5.39 10.62
C GLY A 161 13.16 6.68 11.16
N LEU A 162 11.90 6.59 11.58
CA LEU A 162 11.24 7.68 12.31
C LEU A 162 11.70 7.66 13.76
N THR A 163 11.97 8.82 14.35
CA THR A 163 12.20 8.92 15.79
C THR A 163 10.91 9.25 16.51
N PHE A 164 10.54 8.47 17.52
CA PHE A 164 9.46 8.79 18.43
C PHE A 164 10.01 9.17 19.81
N ILE A 165 9.74 10.41 20.22
CA ILE A 165 10.03 10.93 21.56
C ILE A 165 8.72 10.90 22.36
N GLU A 166 8.54 9.89 23.20
CA GLU A 166 7.41 9.80 24.13
C GLU A 166 7.68 10.73 25.32
N LEU A 167 6.90 11.81 25.45
CA LEU A 167 7.00 12.76 26.55
C LEU A 167 6.16 12.30 27.76
N GLY A 168 5.02 11.65 27.48
CA GLY A 168 4.06 11.23 28.50
C GLY A 168 3.09 12.35 28.89
N PRO A 169 2.44 12.25 30.06
CA PRO A 169 1.50 13.26 30.54
C PRO A 169 2.15 14.63 30.75
N THR A 170 1.58 15.65 30.11
CA THR A 170 1.98 17.05 30.24
C THR A 170 1.73 17.53 31.67
N PRO A 171 2.74 18.11 32.35
CA PRO A 171 2.56 18.73 33.66
C PRO A 171 1.43 19.76 33.69
N ASN A 172 0.73 19.88 34.82
CA ASN A 172 -0.22 20.95 35.00
C ASN A 172 0.53 22.30 35.04
N TYR A 173 0.32 23.06 33.98
CA TYR A 173 0.96 24.34 33.76
C TYR A 173 0.81 25.31 34.95
N GLN A 174 -0.38 25.41 35.54
CA GLN A 174 -0.68 26.43 36.55
C GLN A 174 0.03 26.20 37.89
N THR A 175 0.42 24.95 38.18
CA THR A 175 0.99 24.55 39.47
C THR A 175 2.46 24.15 39.37
N SER A 176 3.02 24.04 38.16
CA SER A 176 4.39 23.58 37.95
C SER A 176 5.38 24.74 37.99
N THR A 177 6.56 24.50 38.55
CA THR A 177 7.70 25.43 38.42
C THR A 177 8.30 25.34 37.03
N TRP A 178 9.03 26.38 36.62
CA TRP A 178 9.71 26.41 35.31
C TRP A 178 10.71 25.27 35.15
N ASP A 179 11.45 24.96 36.20
CA ASP A 179 12.40 23.84 36.19
C ASP A 179 11.69 22.51 36.01
N PHE A 180 10.49 22.34 36.59
CA PHE A 180 9.69 21.12 36.38
C PHE A 180 9.21 20.99 34.93
N LEU A 181 8.76 22.10 34.33
CA LEU A 181 8.37 22.14 32.92
C LEU A 181 9.56 21.89 31.99
N ALA A 182 10.71 22.49 32.26
CA ALA A 182 11.95 22.25 31.52
C ALA A 182 12.38 20.79 31.64
N ASN A 183 12.30 20.22 32.85
CA ASN A 183 12.66 18.83 33.10
C ASN A 183 11.80 17.83 32.31
N HIS A 184 10.52 18.13 32.08
CA HIS A 184 9.63 17.30 31.26
C HIS A 184 10.13 17.17 29.81
N PHE A 185 10.64 18.25 29.21
CA PHE A 185 11.21 18.23 27.86
C PHE A 185 12.67 17.75 27.82
N ARG A 186 13.41 18.02 28.90
CA ARG A 186 14.78 17.57 29.09
C ARG A 186 14.83 16.05 29.17
N HIS A 187 13.99 15.41 29.98
CA HIS A 187 13.99 13.96 30.17
C HIS A 187 12.67 13.32 29.70
N PRO A 188 12.51 13.05 28.39
CA PRO A 188 11.38 12.30 27.88
C PRO A 188 11.28 10.92 28.54
N LYS A 189 10.06 10.40 28.61
CA LYS A 189 9.80 9.05 29.11
C LYS A 189 10.51 7.98 28.29
N ARG A 190 10.52 8.11 26.96
CA ARG A 190 11.21 7.18 26.05
C ARG A 190 11.58 7.86 24.74
N ILE A 191 12.72 7.48 24.17
CA ILE A 191 13.09 7.81 22.79
C ILE A 191 13.40 6.49 22.09
N HIS A 192 12.73 6.20 20.99
CA HIS A 192 13.03 5.02 20.18
C HIS A 192 12.80 5.26 18.69
N VAL A 193 13.53 4.49 17.89
CA VAL A 193 13.42 4.52 16.43
C VAL A 193 12.33 3.54 16.00
N LEU A 194 11.41 3.99 15.13
CA LEU A 194 10.49 3.14 14.38
C LEU A 194 11.22 2.74 13.09
N PRO A 195 11.69 1.49 12.98
CA PRO A 195 12.65 1.10 11.96
C PRO A 195 12.02 1.12 10.57
N THR A 196 12.80 1.56 9.59
CA THR A 196 12.50 1.40 8.16
C THR A 196 13.46 0.38 7.54
N PRO A 197 13.20 -0.11 6.31
CA PRO A 197 14.14 -0.99 5.63
C PRO A 197 15.57 -0.41 5.60
N PRO A 198 16.62 -1.26 5.61
CA PRO A 198 18.01 -0.78 5.57
C PRO A 198 18.26 0.13 4.38
N ASN A 199 19.03 1.21 4.59
CA ASN A 199 19.35 2.22 3.59
C ASN A 199 18.16 3.04 3.04
N ALA A 200 16.94 2.82 3.54
CA ALA A 200 15.80 3.64 3.16
C ALA A 200 15.87 5.01 3.86
N ALA A 201 15.83 6.09 3.08
CA ALA A 201 15.62 7.44 3.59
C ALA A 201 14.15 7.82 3.52
N ILE A 202 13.66 8.52 4.54
CA ILE A 202 12.26 8.95 4.66
C ILE A 202 12.09 10.32 4.02
N ASN A 203 11.05 10.49 3.20
CA ASN A 203 10.66 11.78 2.66
C ASN A 203 9.59 12.45 3.55
N THR A 204 8.54 11.72 3.91
CA THR A 204 7.47 12.24 4.79
C THR A 204 6.66 11.11 5.42
N PHE A 205 5.70 11.43 6.29
CA PHE A 205 4.79 10.47 6.89
C PHE A 205 3.40 11.05 7.16
N LEU A 206 2.42 10.16 7.30
CA LEU A 206 1.03 10.42 7.66
C LEU A 206 0.65 9.56 8.87
N LEU A 207 0.08 10.17 9.90
CA LEU A 207 -0.51 9.46 11.03
C LEU A 207 -1.95 9.07 10.73
N ILE A 208 -2.39 7.91 11.24
CA ILE A 208 -3.77 7.42 11.14
C ILE A 208 -4.48 7.65 12.48
N PRO A 209 -5.20 8.78 12.67
CA PRO A 209 -5.86 9.10 13.93
C PRO A 209 -7.08 8.20 14.17
N ARG A 210 -7.25 7.73 15.42
CA ARG A 210 -8.43 6.93 15.82
C ARG A 210 -9.51 7.77 16.47
N SER A 211 -9.14 8.75 17.29
CA SER A 211 -10.08 9.40 18.21
C SER A 211 -10.82 10.58 17.60
N SER A 212 -10.14 11.48 16.90
CA SER A 212 -10.79 12.61 16.21
C SER A 212 -9.88 13.21 15.13
N PRO A 213 -10.41 14.02 14.19
CA PRO A 213 -9.60 14.68 13.17
C PRO A 213 -8.83 15.91 13.70
N HIS A 214 -9.00 16.25 14.98
CA HIS A 214 -8.40 17.44 15.59
C HIS A 214 -6.93 17.20 15.96
N PHE A 215 -6.30 18.16 16.63
CA PHE A 215 -4.89 18.07 17.03
C PHE A 215 -3.97 17.85 15.82
N ALA A 216 -4.23 18.58 14.73
CA ALA A 216 -3.56 18.45 13.43
C ALA A 216 -3.52 17.00 12.92
N GLY A 217 -4.65 16.29 13.03
CA GLY A 217 -4.79 14.91 12.55
C GLY A 217 -3.97 13.88 13.33
N SER A 218 -3.52 14.23 14.54
CA SER A 218 -2.56 13.42 15.32
C SER A 218 -3.14 12.95 16.66
N HIS A 219 -4.46 12.78 16.73
CA HIS A 219 -5.17 12.37 17.95
C HIS A 219 -5.30 10.86 18.06
N ASP A 220 -4.57 10.28 19.01
CA ASP A 220 -4.58 8.86 19.31
C ASP A 220 -4.29 7.99 18.07
N PRO A 221 -3.16 8.19 17.39
CA PRO A 221 -2.87 7.48 16.15
C PRO A 221 -2.58 6.00 16.40
N ILE A 222 -3.09 5.14 15.50
CA ILE A 222 -2.91 3.68 15.58
C ILE A 222 -1.82 3.16 14.63
N ALA A 223 -1.48 3.95 13.62
CA ALA A 223 -0.48 3.61 12.62
C ALA A 223 0.17 4.87 12.05
N VAL A 224 1.34 4.68 11.45
CA VAL A 224 2.04 5.67 10.63
C VAL A 224 2.34 5.08 9.26
N MET A 225 1.95 5.82 8.21
CA MET A 225 2.32 5.52 6.83
C MET A 225 3.46 6.44 6.43
N THR A 226 4.56 5.87 5.97
CA THR A 226 5.78 6.63 5.65
C THR A 226 6.09 6.49 4.17
N VAL A 227 6.36 7.61 3.51
CA VAL A 227 6.83 7.64 2.12
C VAL A 227 8.36 7.73 2.14
N LEU A 228 8.99 6.78 1.48
CA LEU A 228 10.44 6.70 1.31
C LEU A 228 10.88 7.58 0.14
N SER A 229 12.16 7.95 0.12
CA SER A 229 12.80 8.66 -1.00
C SER A 229 12.76 7.90 -2.32
N SER A 230 12.58 6.57 -2.28
CA SER A 230 12.33 5.73 -3.47
C SER A 230 10.93 5.93 -4.07
N GLY A 231 10.01 6.57 -3.36
CA GLY A 231 8.58 6.64 -3.70
C GLY A 231 7.75 5.50 -3.10
N GLU A 232 8.38 4.51 -2.46
CA GLU A 232 7.67 3.43 -1.77
C GLU A 232 7.00 3.93 -0.49
N VAL A 233 5.95 3.21 -0.10
CA VAL A 233 5.19 3.43 1.11
C VAL A 233 5.38 2.23 2.02
N ILE A 234 5.56 2.49 3.30
CA ILE A 234 5.57 1.48 4.35
C ILE A 234 4.54 1.86 5.42
N THR A 235 4.01 0.87 6.13
CA THR A 235 3.08 1.10 7.23
C THR A 235 3.60 0.44 8.49
N LEU A 236 3.70 1.24 9.56
CA LEU A 236 4.11 0.78 10.88
C LEU A 236 2.96 0.97 11.87
N SER A 237 2.80 0.02 12.77
CA SER A 237 1.98 0.21 13.97
C SER A 237 2.54 1.35 14.81
N PHE A 238 1.65 2.10 15.46
CA PHE A 238 2.04 3.20 16.33
C PHE A 238 1.50 2.98 17.75
N PRO A 239 2.32 3.20 18.81
CA PRO A 239 3.70 3.74 18.82
C PRO A 239 4.81 2.68 18.73
N SER A 240 4.47 1.41 18.53
CA SER A 240 5.42 0.28 18.60
C SER A 240 6.42 0.22 17.43
N GLY A 241 6.07 0.74 16.26
CA GLY A 241 6.95 0.75 15.09
C GLY A 241 7.09 -0.60 14.38
N HIS A 242 6.25 -1.60 14.71
CA HIS A 242 6.28 -2.88 14.01
C HIS A 242 5.63 -2.72 12.62
N PRO A 243 6.25 -3.24 11.55
CA PRO A 243 5.61 -3.33 10.24
C PRO A 243 4.25 -4.03 10.34
N ILE A 244 3.23 -3.44 9.73
CA ILE A 244 1.89 -4.01 9.64
C ILE A 244 1.45 -4.07 8.19
N THR A 245 0.64 -5.08 7.87
CA THR A 245 0.17 -5.25 6.50
C THR A 245 -0.87 -4.17 6.14
N PRO A 246 -0.75 -3.53 4.96
CA PRO A 246 -1.80 -2.66 4.41
C PRO A 246 -2.91 -3.45 3.71
N SER A 247 -2.76 -4.76 3.53
CA SER A 247 -3.72 -5.60 2.80
C SER A 247 -5.07 -5.59 3.53
N ASN A 248 -6.14 -5.31 2.79
CA ASN A 248 -7.48 -5.11 3.32
C ASN A 248 -7.62 -3.96 4.34
N GLN A 249 -6.62 -3.07 4.43
CA GLN A 249 -6.69 -1.79 5.16
C GLN A 249 -6.78 -0.60 4.20
N LEU A 250 -6.16 -0.75 3.03
CA LEU A 250 -6.08 0.23 1.96
C LEU A 250 -6.55 -0.39 0.64
N HIS A 251 -6.97 0.48 -0.29
CA HIS A 251 -7.35 0.03 -1.63
C HIS A 251 -6.14 -0.59 -2.35
N VAL A 252 -6.40 -1.60 -3.18
CA VAL A 252 -5.36 -2.40 -3.85
C VAL A 252 -4.42 -1.56 -4.73
N SER A 253 -4.88 -0.42 -5.24
CA SER A 253 -4.05 0.51 -6.00
C SER A 253 -2.83 1.01 -5.21
N LEU A 254 -2.93 1.14 -3.88
CA LEU A 254 -1.79 1.55 -3.05
C LEU A 254 -0.77 0.42 -2.83
N SER A 255 -1.12 -0.84 -3.13
CA SER A 255 -0.17 -1.95 -3.05
C SER A 255 0.94 -1.83 -4.09
N PHE A 256 0.71 -1.13 -5.20
CA PHE A 256 1.71 -0.94 -6.27
C PHE A 256 2.95 -0.18 -5.84
N VAL A 257 2.87 0.55 -4.73
CA VAL A 257 3.96 1.29 -4.13
C VAL A 257 4.23 0.84 -2.69
N HIS A 258 3.64 -0.27 -2.24
CA HIS A 258 3.70 -0.70 -0.82
C HIS A 258 4.09 -2.19 -0.64
N PRO A 259 5.38 -2.53 -0.79
CA PRO A 259 6.40 -1.83 -1.60
C PRO A 259 6.17 -2.08 -3.10
N PHE A 260 7.09 -1.64 -3.98
CA PHE A 260 6.89 -1.75 -5.43
C PHE A 260 6.64 -3.20 -5.88
N VAL A 261 5.73 -3.34 -6.85
CA VAL A 261 5.46 -4.63 -7.52
C VAL A 261 6.60 -4.96 -8.47
N THR A 262 7.19 -6.15 -8.31
CA THR A 262 8.32 -6.65 -9.10
C THR A 262 7.88 -7.63 -10.19
N LYS A 263 6.81 -8.39 -9.95
CA LYS A 263 6.25 -9.34 -10.92
C LYS A 263 4.74 -9.39 -10.84
N ILE A 264 4.09 -9.58 -11.98
CA ILE A 264 2.64 -9.79 -12.09
C ILE A 264 2.36 -11.13 -12.77
N ALA A 265 1.20 -11.70 -12.47
CA ALA A 265 0.62 -12.82 -13.18
C ALA A 265 -0.91 -12.72 -13.15
N LEU A 266 -1.57 -13.47 -14.02
CA LEU A 266 -3.03 -13.51 -14.13
C LEU A 266 -3.49 -14.96 -14.21
N ALA A 267 -4.54 -15.29 -13.45
CA ALA A 267 -5.19 -16.59 -13.49
C ALA A 267 -6.70 -16.43 -13.69
N PHE A 268 -7.33 -17.47 -14.23
CA PHE A 268 -8.76 -17.51 -14.51
C PHE A 268 -9.40 -18.49 -13.54
N VAL A 269 -9.84 -17.97 -12.39
CA VAL A 269 -10.36 -18.81 -11.31
C VAL A 269 -11.86 -18.95 -11.46
N ASP A 270 -12.37 -20.18 -11.29
CA ASP A 270 -13.81 -20.42 -11.24
C ASP A 270 -14.46 -19.49 -10.20
N ARG A 271 -15.59 -18.87 -10.55
CA ARG A 271 -16.27 -17.91 -9.66
C ARG A 271 -16.61 -18.53 -8.31
N THR A 272 -17.15 -19.74 -8.30
CA THR A 272 -17.53 -20.44 -7.06
C THR A 272 -16.30 -20.71 -6.21
N ARG A 273 -15.19 -21.12 -6.87
CA ARG A 273 -13.92 -21.31 -6.19
C ARG A 273 -13.43 -20.01 -5.57
N TRP A 274 -13.34 -18.93 -6.34
CA TRP A 274 -12.85 -17.62 -5.88
C TRP A 274 -13.69 -17.04 -4.73
N LEU A 275 -15.02 -17.17 -4.79
CA LEU A 275 -15.92 -16.75 -3.70
C LEU A 275 -15.63 -17.44 -2.37
N GLY A 276 -15.18 -18.70 -2.42
CA GLY A 276 -14.76 -19.48 -1.26
C GLY A 276 -13.33 -19.17 -0.79
N MET A 277 -12.53 -18.46 -1.57
CA MET A 277 -11.17 -18.08 -1.19
C MET A 277 -11.20 -16.84 -0.29
N ARG A 278 -11.34 -17.07 1.01
CA ARG A 278 -11.36 -15.99 2.01
C ARG A 278 -10.14 -16.06 2.91
N GLU A 279 -9.62 -14.88 3.23
CA GLU A 279 -8.56 -14.73 4.21
C GLU A 279 -9.12 -14.23 5.55
N VAL A 280 -8.67 -14.84 6.64
CA VAL A 280 -8.92 -14.39 8.01
C VAL A 280 -7.58 -14.16 8.67
N ARG A 281 -7.14 -12.91 8.71
CA ARG A 281 -5.88 -12.47 9.31
C ARG A 281 -6.14 -11.58 10.53
N GLN A 282 -5.28 -11.69 11.54
CA GLN A 282 -5.21 -10.75 12.64
C GLN A 282 -4.73 -9.40 12.13
N HIS A 283 -5.55 -8.37 12.29
CA HIS A 283 -5.22 -7.00 11.93
C HIS A 283 -5.76 -6.01 12.98
N GLY A 284 -5.24 -4.79 12.99
CA GLY A 284 -5.74 -3.69 13.82
C GLY A 284 -7.07 -3.12 13.30
N PRO A 285 -7.62 -2.07 13.93
CA PRO A 285 -8.80 -1.38 13.40
C PRO A 285 -8.58 -0.90 11.95
N GLN A 286 -9.64 -0.90 11.15
CA GLN A 286 -9.61 -0.44 9.76
C GLN A 286 -9.18 1.01 9.63
N PHE A 287 -8.28 1.31 8.69
CA PHE A 287 -7.84 2.69 8.43
C PHE A 287 -8.93 3.53 7.76
N LEU A 288 -9.66 2.95 6.80
CA LEU A 288 -10.67 3.63 6.01
C LEU A 288 -12.05 3.02 6.27
N ILE A 289 -12.99 3.87 6.71
CA ILE A 289 -14.40 3.50 6.99
C ILE A 289 -15.39 4.43 6.27
N GLY A 290 -14.87 5.28 5.38
CA GLY A 290 -15.63 6.30 4.65
C GLY A 290 -16.05 5.82 3.26
N GLY A 291 -16.97 6.58 2.65
CA GLY A 291 -17.48 6.32 1.31
C GLY A 291 -18.53 5.21 1.22
N ALA A 292 -19.10 5.08 0.02
CA ALA A 292 -20.02 4.01 -0.35
C ALA A 292 -19.76 3.62 -1.82
N GLU A 293 -19.72 2.31 -2.08
CA GLU A 293 -19.52 1.78 -3.42
C GLU A 293 -20.72 2.13 -4.33
N GLY A 294 -20.42 2.48 -5.58
CA GLY A 294 -21.43 2.69 -6.60
C GLY A 294 -22.08 1.37 -7.03
N ILE A 295 -23.26 1.48 -7.64
CA ILE A 295 -23.97 0.31 -8.15
C ILE A 295 -23.31 -0.13 -9.46
N LYS A 296 -22.75 -1.34 -9.47
CA LYS A 296 -22.12 -1.96 -10.64
C LYS A 296 -22.97 -3.16 -11.13
N PRO A 297 -22.91 -3.50 -12.42
CA PRO A 297 -23.54 -4.72 -12.94
C PRO A 297 -22.87 -5.98 -12.37
N LEU A 298 -23.65 -7.04 -12.16
CA LEU A 298 -23.16 -8.31 -11.62
C LEU A 298 -22.78 -9.28 -12.73
N LYS A 299 -21.61 -9.91 -12.62
CA LYS A 299 -21.07 -10.86 -13.59
C LYS A 299 -21.21 -12.31 -13.07
N ARG A 300 -22.38 -12.93 -13.28
CA ARG A 300 -22.79 -14.17 -12.59
C ARG A 300 -22.18 -15.49 -13.10
N HIS A 301 -21.74 -15.57 -14.35
CA HIS A 301 -21.52 -16.86 -15.05
C HIS A 301 -20.13 -17.05 -15.67
N GLU A 302 -19.14 -16.28 -15.26
CA GLU A 302 -17.80 -16.32 -15.86
C GLU A 302 -16.71 -16.50 -14.81
N ASN A 303 -15.57 -17.04 -15.26
CA ASN A 303 -14.35 -17.07 -14.47
C ASN A 303 -13.93 -15.64 -14.08
N ARG A 304 -13.27 -15.52 -12.94
CA ARG A 304 -12.73 -14.25 -12.44
C ARG A 304 -11.28 -14.10 -12.87
N ASN A 305 -10.93 -12.89 -13.28
CA ASN A 305 -9.57 -12.49 -13.62
C ASN A 305 -8.82 -12.22 -12.32
N ILE A 306 -8.04 -13.17 -11.83
CA ILE A 306 -7.34 -13.08 -10.54
C ILE A 306 -5.89 -12.66 -10.76
N VAL A 307 -5.60 -11.42 -10.39
CA VAL A 307 -4.27 -10.82 -10.49
C VAL A 307 -3.43 -11.30 -9.31
N GLN A 308 -2.20 -11.73 -9.59
CA GLN A 308 -1.17 -11.98 -8.59
C GLN A 308 -0.08 -10.94 -8.77
N ALA A 309 0.34 -10.26 -7.70
CA ALA A 309 1.44 -9.32 -7.72
C ALA A 309 2.45 -9.64 -6.61
N ALA A 310 3.69 -9.88 -7.01
CA ALA A 310 4.82 -10.03 -6.10
C ALA A 310 5.47 -8.67 -5.84
N HIS A 311 5.84 -8.42 -4.60
CA HIS A 311 6.43 -7.17 -4.14
C HIS A 311 7.91 -7.38 -3.77
N ALA A 312 8.65 -6.28 -3.71
CA ALA A 312 10.09 -6.30 -3.41
C ALA A 312 10.45 -6.88 -2.04
N ASP A 313 9.53 -6.89 -1.08
CA ASP A 313 9.70 -7.48 0.25
C ASP A 313 9.38 -8.99 0.33
N GLY A 314 9.06 -9.62 -0.81
CA GLY A 314 8.66 -11.02 -0.85
C GLY A 314 7.21 -11.28 -0.46
N THR A 315 6.39 -10.23 -0.27
CA THR A 315 4.94 -10.40 -0.18
C THR A 315 4.33 -10.64 -1.56
N ILE A 316 3.29 -11.47 -1.64
CA ILE A 316 2.48 -11.64 -2.84
C ILE A 316 1.04 -11.31 -2.48
N ARG A 317 0.42 -10.43 -3.27
CA ARG A 317 -0.99 -10.04 -3.12
C ARG A 317 -1.78 -10.57 -4.29
N ILE A 318 -2.97 -11.10 -3.99
CA ILE A 318 -3.84 -11.74 -4.97
C ILE A 318 -5.24 -11.17 -4.82
N TRP A 319 -5.81 -10.68 -5.92
CA TRP A 319 -7.12 -10.03 -5.90
C TRP A 319 -7.85 -10.20 -7.23
N ASP A 320 -9.13 -9.86 -7.21
CA ASP A 320 -9.99 -9.83 -8.38
C ASP A 320 -9.75 -8.57 -9.21
N GLY A 321 -9.23 -8.73 -10.43
CA GLY A 321 -9.01 -7.67 -11.41
C GLY A 321 -10.25 -7.34 -12.25
N GLY A 322 -11.45 -7.44 -11.66
CA GLY A 322 -12.72 -7.13 -12.30
C GLY A 322 -12.72 -5.78 -13.03
N HIS A 323 -13.53 -5.66 -14.08
CA HIS A 323 -13.56 -4.51 -14.97
C HIS A 323 -15.00 -4.03 -15.17
N GLY A 324 -15.39 -3.02 -14.40
CA GLY A 324 -16.70 -2.37 -14.50
C GLY A 324 -17.86 -3.20 -13.95
N ASP A 325 -17.59 -4.34 -13.32
CA ASP A 325 -18.56 -5.22 -12.66
C ASP A 325 -18.39 -5.23 -11.13
N VAL A 326 -19.37 -5.81 -10.43
CA VAL A 326 -19.29 -6.03 -8.98
C VAL A 326 -18.18 -7.03 -8.66
N ILE A 327 -17.26 -6.63 -7.78
CA ILE A 327 -16.27 -7.52 -7.21
C ILE A 327 -16.90 -8.25 -6.02
N GLU A 328 -17.35 -9.48 -6.25
CA GLU A 328 -18.09 -10.24 -5.24
C GLU A 328 -17.23 -10.73 -4.07
N ASN A 329 -15.93 -10.94 -4.31
CA ASN A 329 -14.94 -11.16 -3.26
C ASN A 329 -13.92 -10.02 -3.29
N PRO A 330 -14.16 -8.95 -2.52
CA PRO A 330 -13.34 -7.73 -2.56
C PRO A 330 -12.02 -7.84 -1.77
N ASN A 331 -11.82 -8.95 -1.06
CA ASN A 331 -10.65 -9.12 -0.21
C ASN A 331 -9.42 -9.51 -1.03
N VAL A 332 -8.29 -8.95 -0.65
CA VAL A 332 -6.96 -9.32 -1.12
C VAL A 332 -6.46 -10.49 -0.27
N LEU A 333 -6.02 -11.56 -0.92
CA LEU A 333 -5.25 -12.62 -0.26
C LEU A 333 -3.78 -12.24 -0.25
N GLN A 334 -3.08 -12.53 0.84
CA GLN A 334 -1.66 -12.24 1.00
C GLN A 334 -0.86 -13.50 1.38
N VAL A 335 0.26 -13.67 0.69
CA VAL A 335 1.29 -14.68 0.97
C VAL A 335 2.59 -13.98 1.38
N ASP A 336 3.33 -14.58 2.30
CA ASP A 336 4.63 -14.11 2.80
C ASP A 336 5.71 -15.15 2.48
N LEU A 337 6.57 -14.84 1.50
CA LEU A 337 7.64 -15.75 1.09
C LEU A 337 8.76 -15.86 2.11
N GLY A 338 9.02 -14.81 2.89
CA GLY A 338 10.12 -14.82 3.84
C GLY A 338 9.93 -15.90 4.89
N LYS A 339 8.70 -16.00 5.40
CA LYS A 339 8.29 -17.09 6.31
C LYS A 339 8.34 -18.46 5.63
N ALA A 340 7.73 -18.60 4.45
CA ALA A 340 7.67 -19.89 3.73
C ALA A 340 9.06 -20.46 3.38
N VAL A 341 9.96 -19.62 2.85
CA VAL A 341 11.32 -20.03 2.48
C VAL A 341 12.22 -20.17 3.70
N GLY A 342 11.90 -19.50 4.81
CA GLY A 342 12.65 -19.52 6.06
C GLY A 342 13.82 -18.53 6.10
N ARG A 343 13.78 -17.47 5.27
CA ARG A 343 14.80 -16.40 5.24
C ARG A 343 14.21 -15.09 4.72
N TRP A 344 14.84 -13.96 5.00
CA TRP A 344 14.35 -12.62 4.60
C TRP A 344 15.13 -11.99 3.43
N ASP A 345 16.15 -12.68 2.91
CA ASP A 345 16.94 -12.28 1.76
C ASP A 345 16.70 -13.20 0.55
N LYS A 346 17.01 -12.70 -0.66
CA LYS A 346 16.87 -13.45 -1.91
C LYS A 346 15.45 -14.03 -2.10
N LEU A 347 14.46 -13.17 -1.93
CA LEU A 347 13.03 -13.47 -2.10
C LEU A 347 12.48 -12.99 -3.46
N ASP A 348 13.37 -12.62 -4.40
CA ASP A 348 12.98 -12.16 -5.72
C ASP A 348 12.17 -13.23 -6.46
N VAL A 349 10.89 -12.95 -6.67
CA VAL A 349 10.00 -13.79 -7.45
C VAL A 349 10.36 -13.69 -8.93
N SER A 350 10.56 -14.83 -9.58
CA SER A 350 10.74 -14.88 -11.03
C SER A 350 9.41 -15.13 -11.75
N LEU A 351 8.58 -16.05 -11.24
CA LEU A 351 7.30 -16.45 -11.84
C LEU A 351 6.26 -16.84 -10.78
N MET A 352 5.00 -16.65 -11.12
CA MET A 352 3.84 -17.10 -10.34
C MET A 352 2.88 -17.86 -11.26
N SER A 353 2.27 -18.92 -10.76
CA SER A 353 1.21 -19.63 -11.46
C SER A 353 0.16 -20.10 -10.46
N MET A 354 -1.10 -19.77 -10.71
CA MET A 354 -2.23 -20.17 -9.87
C MET A 354 -3.20 -21.06 -10.64
N SER A 355 -3.68 -22.14 -10.02
CA SER A 355 -4.71 -23.00 -10.63
C SER A 355 -6.07 -22.29 -10.64
N GLY A 356 -6.76 -22.36 -11.78
CA GLY A 356 -8.11 -21.86 -11.95
C GLY A 356 -9.16 -22.70 -11.22
N ALA A 357 -8.92 -24.01 -11.10
CA ALA A 357 -9.84 -24.95 -10.45
C ALA A 357 -9.65 -25.05 -8.94
N THR A 358 -8.41 -25.12 -8.45
CA THR A 358 -8.12 -25.33 -7.01
C THR A 358 -7.77 -24.04 -6.28
N GLY A 359 -7.37 -22.98 -6.99
CA GLY A 359 -6.87 -21.74 -6.38
C GLY A 359 -5.56 -21.93 -5.62
N GLU A 360 -4.84 -23.04 -5.81
CA GLU A 360 -3.49 -23.22 -5.29
C GLU A 360 -2.52 -22.32 -6.06
N LEU A 361 -1.51 -21.79 -5.35
CA LEU A 361 -0.51 -20.89 -5.90
C LEU A 361 0.86 -21.57 -5.89
N SER A 362 1.56 -21.53 -7.01
CA SER A 362 2.98 -21.85 -7.11
C SER A 362 3.79 -20.61 -7.41
N VAL A 363 4.95 -20.50 -6.75
CA VAL A 363 5.87 -19.37 -6.86
C VAL A 363 7.26 -19.90 -7.14
N GLY A 364 7.88 -19.42 -8.21
CA GLY A 364 9.28 -19.68 -8.54
C GLY A 364 10.15 -18.47 -8.19
N LEU A 365 11.30 -18.71 -7.56
CA LEU A 365 12.25 -17.66 -7.18
C LEU A 365 13.44 -17.58 -8.13
N LYS A 366 14.10 -16.42 -8.16
CA LYS A 366 15.40 -16.25 -8.86
C LYS A 366 16.51 -17.09 -8.27
N SER A 367 16.40 -17.46 -6.99
CA SER A 367 17.31 -18.36 -6.29
C SER A 367 17.07 -19.85 -6.58
N GLY A 368 15.99 -20.19 -7.30
CA GLY A 368 15.70 -21.54 -7.80
C GLY A 368 14.67 -22.34 -7.00
N GLU A 369 14.20 -21.82 -5.86
CA GLU A 369 13.12 -22.47 -5.11
C GLU A 369 11.79 -22.42 -5.88
N LEU A 370 11.07 -23.55 -5.86
CA LEU A 370 9.66 -23.66 -6.17
C LEU A 370 8.90 -23.81 -4.85
N VAL A 371 8.00 -22.88 -4.55
CA VAL A 371 7.18 -22.86 -3.34
C VAL A 371 5.71 -23.00 -3.71
N VAL A 372 4.96 -23.85 -3.02
CA VAL A 372 3.53 -24.08 -3.26
C VAL A 372 2.71 -23.70 -2.03
N PHE A 373 1.59 -23.01 -2.28
CA PHE A 373 0.63 -22.57 -1.28
C PHE A 373 -0.76 -23.11 -1.57
N ARG A 374 -1.50 -23.42 -0.51
CA ARG A 374 -2.84 -23.98 -0.58
C ARG A 374 -3.77 -23.25 0.39
N LEU A 375 -4.98 -22.94 -0.05
CA LEU A 375 -6.01 -22.37 0.81
C LEU A 375 -6.39 -23.40 1.87
N ASN A 376 -6.17 -23.09 3.14
CA ASN A 376 -6.51 -23.97 4.24
C ASN A 376 -6.66 -23.19 5.56
N ARG A 377 -7.10 -23.88 6.61
CA ARG A 377 -7.10 -23.38 7.98
C ARG A 377 -5.75 -23.64 8.64
N ASN A 378 -5.19 -22.63 9.28
CA ASN A 378 -3.87 -22.71 9.88
C ASN A 378 -3.91 -23.46 11.21
N GLN A 379 -3.22 -24.60 11.27
CA GLN A 379 -3.10 -25.43 12.47
C GLN A 379 -2.13 -24.82 13.51
N PHE A 380 -1.28 -23.90 13.07
CA PHE A 380 -0.26 -23.20 13.87
C PHE A 380 -0.64 -21.77 14.21
N PHE A 381 -1.90 -21.37 13.98
CA PHE A 381 -2.38 -20.02 14.29
C PHE A 381 -2.12 -19.62 15.75
N GLY A 382 -1.56 -18.42 15.95
CA GLY A 382 -1.21 -17.87 17.26
C GLY A 382 -0.01 -18.52 17.95
N ARG A 383 0.63 -19.52 17.35
CA ARG A 383 1.88 -20.10 17.88
C ARG A 383 3.08 -19.26 17.43
N PRO A 384 4.13 -19.09 18.25
CA PRO A 384 5.34 -18.42 17.78
C PRO A 384 5.93 -19.19 16.60
N PRO A 385 6.51 -18.50 15.59
CA PRO A 385 7.18 -19.16 14.47
C PRO A 385 8.27 -20.12 14.97
N SER A 386 8.31 -21.33 14.43
CA SER A 386 9.44 -22.24 14.63
C SER A 386 10.67 -21.73 13.88
N ASP A 387 11.86 -22.07 14.37
CA ASP A 387 13.10 -21.85 13.61
C ASP A 387 13.02 -22.72 12.35
N PRO A 388 13.07 -22.15 11.13
CA PRO A 388 12.88 -22.90 9.90
C PRO A 388 13.96 -23.96 9.66
N GLY A 389 15.12 -23.87 10.34
CA GLY A 389 16.25 -24.75 10.10
C GLY A 389 16.82 -24.64 8.68
N PRO A 390 17.83 -25.45 8.32
CA PRO A 390 18.36 -25.47 6.96
C PRO A 390 17.32 -26.06 5.99
N ASN A 391 17.20 -25.47 4.81
CA ASN A 391 16.37 -26.01 3.74
C ASN A 391 16.97 -27.32 3.19
N GLU A 392 16.10 -28.21 2.72
CA GLU A 392 16.52 -29.52 2.19
C GLU A 392 17.35 -29.39 0.90
N GLY A 393 18.15 -30.41 0.61
CA GLY A 393 19.00 -30.47 -0.58
C GLY A 393 18.23 -30.69 -1.89
N PRO A 394 18.93 -30.74 -3.04
CA PRO A 394 18.30 -30.82 -4.35
C PRO A 394 17.52 -32.13 -4.56
N GLY A 395 16.43 -32.05 -5.33
CA GLY A 395 15.57 -33.19 -5.64
C GLY A 395 14.72 -33.69 -4.46
N LYS A 396 14.60 -32.90 -3.40
CA LYS A 396 13.74 -33.21 -2.24
C LYS A 396 12.52 -32.30 -2.19
N MET A 397 11.40 -32.86 -1.74
CA MET A 397 10.18 -32.12 -1.43
C MET A 397 10.12 -31.89 0.07
N GLN A 398 10.35 -30.65 0.48
CA GLN A 398 10.31 -30.22 1.86
C GLN A 398 8.88 -29.82 2.25
N ASP A 399 8.38 -30.30 3.38
CA ASP A 399 7.16 -29.78 4.01
C ASP A 399 7.51 -28.45 4.72
N ILE A 400 6.75 -27.40 4.41
CA ILE A 400 6.93 -26.07 5.00
C ILE A 400 5.65 -25.57 5.67
N SER A 401 4.68 -26.44 5.91
CA SER A 401 3.38 -26.08 6.50
C SER A 401 3.48 -25.47 7.90
N GLU A 402 4.49 -25.85 8.69
CA GLU A 402 4.76 -25.26 10.00
C GLU A 402 5.22 -23.80 9.94
N ARG A 403 5.70 -23.34 8.76
CA ARG A 403 6.16 -21.97 8.52
C ARG A 403 5.04 -21.00 8.19
N ALA A 404 3.78 -21.39 8.44
CA ALA A 404 2.61 -20.56 8.24
C ALA A 404 2.66 -19.29 9.10
N ASP A 405 2.09 -18.21 8.59
CA ASP A 405 2.02 -16.94 9.32
C ASP A 405 1.17 -17.10 10.59
N PRO A 406 1.72 -16.82 11.80
CA PRO A 406 0.98 -16.99 13.05
C PRO A 406 -0.22 -16.05 13.16
N GLY A 407 -0.20 -14.91 12.44
CA GLY A 407 -1.33 -13.99 12.37
C GLY A 407 -2.42 -14.41 11.39
N LEU A 408 -2.22 -15.47 10.60
CA LEU A 408 -3.15 -15.94 9.57
C LEU A 408 -3.92 -17.16 10.08
N LYS A 409 -5.23 -17.03 10.30
CA LYS A 409 -6.10 -18.12 10.76
C LYS A 409 -6.56 -19.02 9.61
N GLU A 410 -6.89 -18.41 8.48
CA GLU A 410 -7.35 -19.06 7.26
C GLU A 410 -6.89 -18.23 6.07
N GLY A 411 -6.41 -18.88 5.01
CA GLY A 411 -5.85 -18.21 3.85
C GLY A 411 -4.95 -19.14 3.04
N LEU A 412 -4.16 -18.58 2.12
CA LEU A 412 -3.16 -19.34 1.37
C LEU A 412 -1.97 -19.63 2.26
N LEU A 413 -1.85 -20.89 2.71
CA LEU A 413 -0.79 -21.34 3.61
C LEU A 413 0.33 -22.04 2.83
N PRO A 414 1.58 -21.96 3.31
CA PRO A 414 2.67 -22.75 2.76
C PRO A 414 2.32 -24.24 2.82
N LEU A 415 2.60 -24.97 1.74
CA LEU A 415 2.37 -26.42 1.66
C LEU A 415 3.71 -27.15 1.54
N THR A 416 4.47 -26.85 0.50
CA THR A 416 5.71 -27.56 0.21
C THR A 416 6.66 -26.69 -0.60
N MET A 417 7.94 -27.03 -0.57
CA MET A 417 8.98 -26.37 -1.34
C MET A 417 9.99 -27.40 -1.87
N THR A 418 10.58 -27.09 -3.02
CA THR A 418 11.77 -27.80 -3.53
C THR A 418 12.75 -26.82 -4.14
N ASN A 419 14.02 -27.18 -4.21
CA ASN A 419 15.06 -26.42 -4.90
C ASN A 419 16.04 -27.38 -5.56
N ASP A 420 15.94 -27.55 -6.87
CA ASP A 420 16.83 -28.46 -7.61
C ASP A 420 18.25 -27.92 -7.81
N GLN A 421 18.54 -26.71 -7.31
CA GLN A 421 19.82 -26.01 -7.43
C GLN A 421 20.27 -25.82 -8.90
N GLN A 422 19.30 -25.66 -9.80
CA GLN A 422 19.49 -25.46 -11.23
C GLN A 422 19.39 -23.97 -11.65
N GLY A 423 19.60 -23.05 -10.70
CA GLY A 423 19.47 -21.60 -10.91
C GLY A 423 18.01 -21.11 -10.94
N SER A 424 17.80 -19.86 -11.38
CA SER A 424 16.48 -19.21 -11.40
C SER A 424 15.41 -20.05 -12.07
N VAL A 425 14.19 -20.04 -11.51
CA VAL A 425 13.01 -20.57 -12.20
C VAL A 425 12.73 -19.67 -13.42
N THR A 426 12.59 -20.28 -14.60
CA THR A 426 12.47 -19.64 -15.92
C THR A 426 11.17 -19.97 -16.64
N ALA A 427 10.51 -21.06 -16.26
CA ALA A 427 9.13 -21.36 -16.64
C ALA A 427 8.43 -22.06 -15.47
N LEU A 428 7.13 -21.81 -15.29
CA LEU A 428 6.35 -22.36 -14.20
C LEU A 428 4.89 -22.53 -14.64
N ARG A 429 4.31 -23.71 -14.40
CA ARG A 429 2.90 -23.96 -14.66
C ARG A 429 2.27 -24.80 -13.56
N HIS A 430 1.17 -24.31 -13.01
CA HIS A 430 0.30 -25.00 -12.07
C HIS A 430 -0.96 -25.45 -12.83
N SER A 431 -1.21 -26.76 -12.89
CA SER A 431 -2.35 -27.34 -13.61
C SER A 431 -3.62 -27.43 -12.75
N ASP A 432 -4.78 -27.50 -13.39
CA ASP A 432 -6.07 -27.70 -12.71
C ASP A 432 -6.34 -29.16 -12.28
N VAL A 433 -5.34 -30.04 -12.43
CA VAL A 433 -5.43 -31.48 -12.14
C VAL A 433 -4.38 -31.94 -11.13
N GLY A 434 -3.78 -31.01 -10.38
CA GLY A 434 -2.93 -31.32 -9.22
C GLY A 434 -1.46 -31.58 -9.54
N PHE A 435 -0.99 -31.18 -10.72
CA PHE A 435 0.43 -31.20 -11.08
C PHE A 435 1.01 -29.81 -11.22
N VAL A 436 2.28 -29.66 -10.85
CA VAL A 436 3.07 -28.44 -11.04
C VAL A 436 4.32 -28.80 -11.81
N ALA A 437 4.73 -27.95 -12.75
CA ALA A 437 5.99 -28.11 -13.45
C ALA A 437 6.80 -26.81 -13.40
N ALA A 438 8.10 -26.95 -13.12
CA ALA A 438 9.05 -25.83 -13.08
C ALA A 438 10.24 -26.14 -13.99
N GLY A 439 10.68 -25.13 -14.74
CA GLY A 439 11.89 -25.16 -15.55
C GLY A 439 12.90 -24.13 -15.03
N TYR A 440 14.19 -24.45 -15.12
CA TYR A 440 15.26 -23.68 -14.50
C TYR A 440 16.29 -23.18 -15.51
N ALA A 441 17.01 -22.11 -15.17
CA ALA A 441 18.05 -21.50 -16.02
C ALA A 441 19.19 -22.49 -16.39
N GLY A 442 19.45 -23.49 -15.55
CA GLY A 442 20.38 -24.59 -15.80
C GLY A 442 19.87 -25.64 -16.80
N GLY A 443 18.65 -25.48 -17.33
CA GLY A 443 18.04 -26.40 -18.30
C GLY A 443 17.33 -27.60 -17.69
N GLY A 444 17.24 -27.67 -16.36
CA GLY A 444 16.42 -28.66 -15.65
C GLY A 444 14.92 -28.38 -15.79
N VAL A 445 14.13 -29.46 -15.81
CA VAL A 445 12.67 -29.44 -15.72
C VAL A 445 12.24 -30.43 -14.66
N THR A 446 11.40 -30.01 -13.72
CA THR A 446 10.88 -30.83 -12.62
C THR A 446 9.35 -30.83 -12.64
N ILE A 447 8.76 -32.02 -12.48
CA ILE A 447 7.31 -32.24 -12.44
C ILE A 447 6.94 -32.80 -11.07
N VAL A 448 5.96 -32.17 -10.43
CA VAL A 448 5.50 -32.45 -9.06
C VAL A 448 4.03 -32.87 -9.09
N ASP A 449 3.67 -33.90 -8.31
CA ASP A 449 2.29 -34.29 -8.01
C ASP A 449 1.91 -33.83 -6.60
N LEU A 450 0.86 -33.02 -6.45
CA LEU A 450 0.45 -32.39 -5.19
C LEU A 450 -0.50 -33.23 -4.31
N ARG A 451 -0.92 -34.43 -4.74
CA ARG A 451 -1.81 -35.30 -3.95
C ARG A 451 -1.11 -35.98 -2.77
N GLY A 452 0.20 -36.18 -2.90
CA GLY A 452 1.10 -36.61 -1.83
C GLY A 452 2.46 -36.02 -2.17
N PRO A 453 2.62 -34.69 -2.03
CA PRO A 453 3.64 -33.86 -2.68
C PRO A 453 4.95 -34.58 -2.97
N ALA A 454 5.19 -34.88 -4.24
CA ALA A 454 6.36 -35.64 -4.68
C ALA A 454 6.83 -35.20 -6.05
N ILE A 455 8.15 -35.14 -6.24
CA ILE A 455 8.76 -35.03 -7.56
C ILE A 455 8.57 -36.38 -8.28
N ILE A 456 7.85 -36.35 -9.39
CA ILE A 456 7.57 -37.55 -10.20
C ILE A 456 8.48 -37.66 -11.42
N HIS A 457 9.17 -36.57 -11.78
CA HIS A 457 10.12 -36.55 -12.89
C HIS A 457 11.06 -35.34 -12.80
N THR A 458 12.31 -35.56 -13.17
CA THR A 458 13.30 -34.50 -13.40
C THR A 458 14.08 -34.84 -14.67
N ALA A 459 14.26 -33.87 -15.56
CA ALA A 459 14.97 -34.04 -16.83
C ALA A 459 15.81 -32.81 -17.19
N LEU A 460 16.89 -33.02 -17.95
CA LEU A 460 17.70 -31.95 -18.55
C LEU A 460 17.34 -31.77 -20.03
N LEU A 461 17.00 -30.55 -20.45
CA LEU A 461 16.58 -30.25 -21.83
C LEU A 461 17.66 -30.57 -22.89
N ASN A 462 18.93 -30.49 -22.53
CA ASN A 462 20.05 -30.79 -23.43
C ASN A 462 20.17 -32.30 -23.73
N GLU A 463 19.84 -33.16 -22.77
CA GLU A 463 19.94 -34.61 -22.93
C GLU A 463 18.90 -35.16 -23.91
N MET A 464 17.77 -34.45 -24.05
CA MET A 464 16.72 -34.79 -24.99
C MET A 464 17.10 -34.59 -26.47
N VAL A 465 18.19 -33.86 -26.77
CA VAL A 465 18.73 -33.70 -28.15
C VAL A 465 19.45 -34.97 -28.60
N ALA A 466 20.16 -35.64 -27.69
CA ALA A 466 21.13 -36.68 -28.03
C ALA A 466 20.49 -38.05 -28.37
N GLY A 467 19.18 -38.21 -28.14
CA GLY A 467 18.48 -39.49 -28.29
C GLY A 467 18.29 -39.99 -29.72
N LYS A 468 18.41 -39.14 -30.75
CA LYS A 468 18.17 -39.54 -32.16
C LYS A 468 19.44 -39.81 -32.98
N HIS A 469 20.63 -39.46 -32.50
CA HIS A 469 21.88 -39.60 -33.26
C HIS A 469 23.03 -40.21 -32.44
N ARG A 470 22.86 -41.44 -31.93
CA ARG A 470 24.02 -42.31 -31.62
C ARG A 470 24.31 -43.27 -32.77
N ARG A 471 24.69 -42.72 -33.92
CA ARG A 471 25.50 -43.44 -34.92
C ARG A 471 26.63 -42.52 -35.38
N GLY A 472 27.81 -42.77 -34.83
CA GLY A 472 29.15 -42.48 -35.38
C GLY A 472 29.42 -41.11 -35.98
N SER A 473 30.12 -40.24 -35.24
CA SER A 473 31.22 -39.42 -35.76
C SER A 473 31.83 -38.61 -34.61
N ILE A 474 33.01 -39.02 -34.15
CA ILE A 474 33.86 -38.19 -33.30
C ILE A 474 34.49 -37.14 -34.22
N ARG A 475 33.89 -35.95 -34.28
CA ARG A 475 34.59 -34.74 -34.71
C ARG A 475 34.53 -33.73 -33.56
N ARG A 476 35.69 -33.48 -32.96
CA ARG A 476 35.91 -32.43 -31.96
C ARG A 476 35.60 -31.09 -32.61
N ALA A 477 34.46 -30.49 -32.26
CA ALA A 477 34.24 -29.07 -32.44
C ALA A 477 34.76 -28.31 -31.21
N ALA A 478 35.40 -27.17 -31.45
CA ALA A 478 35.95 -26.27 -30.44
C ALA A 478 34.88 -25.79 -29.43
N PRO A 479 35.27 -25.37 -28.21
CA PRO A 479 34.34 -24.93 -27.19
C PRO A 479 33.79 -23.54 -27.56
N ALA A 480 32.74 -23.50 -28.37
CA ALA A 480 31.87 -22.35 -28.39
C ALA A 480 31.16 -22.30 -27.03
N THR A 481 31.18 -21.16 -26.37
CA THR A 481 30.40 -20.85 -25.17
C THR A 481 28.90 -20.91 -25.49
N GLN A 482 28.37 -22.12 -25.67
CA GLN A 482 26.94 -22.32 -25.92
C GLN A 482 26.19 -22.04 -24.62
N SER A 483 25.36 -21.00 -24.61
CA SER A 483 24.44 -20.70 -23.51
C SER A 483 23.53 -21.91 -23.27
N THR A 484 23.38 -22.33 -22.01
CA THR A 484 22.51 -23.45 -21.64
C THR A 484 21.08 -23.23 -22.15
N GLU A 485 20.48 -24.24 -22.75
CA GLU A 485 19.08 -24.17 -23.16
C GLU A 485 18.17 -24.40 -21.96
N TYR A 486 17.26 -23.45 -21.73
CA TYR A 486 16.30 -23.45 -20.63
C TYR A 486 14.85 -23.35 -21.14
N ALA A 487 13.90 -23.71 -20.26
CA ALA A 487 12.47 -23.63 -20.53
C ALA A 487 11.96 -22.19 -20.46
N THR A 488 11.08 -21.80 -21.37
CA THR A 488 10.50 -20.45 -21.46
C THR A 488 8.98 -20.46 -21.40
N ALA A 489 8.33 -21.55 -21.81
CA ALA A 489 6.87 -21.71 -21.76
C ALA A 489 6.52 -23.15 -21.35
N MET A 490 5.45 -23.33 -20.57
CA MET A 490 4.99 -24.64 -20.13
C MET A 490 3.46 -24.69 -20.10
N GLU A 491 2.88 -25.76 -20.62
CA GLU A 491 1.43 -25.95 -20.58
C GLU A 491 1.03 -27.42 -20.43
N PHE A 492 -0.02 -27.68 -19.65
CA PHE A 492 -0.62 -29.01 -19.49
C PHE A 492 -1.84 -29.15 -20.39
N GLY A 493 -1.91 -30.26 -21.12
CA GLY A 493 -3.04 -30.57 -21.98
C GLY A 493 -3.45 -32.04 -21.92
N ILE A 494 -4.69 -32.31 -22.32
CA ILE A 494 -5.21 -33.66 -22.52
C ILE A 494 -5.66 -33.80 -23.97
N LEU A 495 -4.84 -34.47 -24.77
CA LEU A 495 -5.08 -34.71 -26.20
C LEU A 495 -4.40 -35.99 -26.68
N THR A 496 -4.75 -36.44 -27.89
CA THR A 496 -4.02 -37.49 -28.63
C THR A 496 -2.69 -36.95 -29.13
N LEU A 497 -1.60 -37.66 -28.87
CA LEU A 497 -0.27 -37.36 -29.42
C LEU A 497 -0.09 -38.02 -30.80
N ASP A 498 0.88 -37.57 -31.58
CA ASP A 498 1.21 -38.14 -32.89
C ASP A 498 1.61 -39.62 -32.74
N GLY A 499 0.92 -40.49 -33.48
CA GLY A 499 1.07 -41.94 -33.40
C GLY A 499 0.28 -42.63 -32.29
N ASP A 500 -0.33 -41.89 -31.36
CA ASP A 500 -1.21 -42.45 -30.32
C ASP A 500 -2.67 -42.47 -30.82
N ASP A 501 -3.41 -43.53 -30.47
CA ASP A 501 -4.85 -43.65 -30.74
C ASP A 501 -5.72 -43.29 -29.52
N TYR A 502 -5.12 -42.80 -28.44
CA TYR A 502 -5.80 -42.40 -27.19
C TYR A 502 -5.29 -41.06 -26.67
N SER A 503 -6.15 -40.33 -25.94
CA SER A 503 -5.75 -39.09 -25.29
C SER A 503 -4.94 -39.36 -24.03
N SER A 504 -3.98 -38.49 -23.74
CA SER A 504 -3.10 -38.61 -22.58
C SER A 504 -2.92 -37.26 -21.92
N LEU A 505 -2.72 -37.26 -20.60
CA LEU A 505 -2.23 -36.08 -19.91
C LEU A 505 -0.77 -35.84 -20.31
N ALA A 506 -0.49 -34.67 -20.88
CA ALA A 506 0.83 -34.28 -21.33
C ALA A 506 1.23 -32.90 -20.81
N LEU A 507 2.51 -32.75 -20.54
CA LEU A 507 3.18 -31.48 -20.32
C LEU A 507 3.99 -31.13 -21.57
N PHE A 508 3.76 -29.94 -22.11
CA PHE A 508 4.52 -29.36 -23.22
C PHE A 508 5.47 -28.31 -22.66
N VAL A 509 6.74 -28.36 -23.04
CA VAL A 509 7.78 -27.45 -22.57
C VAL A 509 8.47 -26.80 -23.75
N GLY A 510 8.23 -25.51 -23.92
CA GLY A 510 8.86 -24.65 -24.92
C GLY A 510 10.20 -24.13 -24.40
N THR A 511 11.20 -24.03 -25.26
CA THR A 511 12.56 -23.65 -24.87
C THR A 511 13.02 -22.32 -25.45
N SER A 512 14.11 -21.82 -24.87
CA SER A 512 14.87 -20.65 -25.35
C SER A 512 15.46 -20.80 -26.76
N ARG A 513 15.46 -22.00 -27.33
CA ARG A 513 15.99 -22.30 -28.68
C ARG A 513 14.92 -22.88 -29.61
N GLY A 514 13.65 -22.56 -29.38
CA GLY A 514 12.57 -22.92 -30.32
C GLY A 514 12.25 -24.42 -30.37
N ARG A 515 12.57 -25.15 -29.30
CA ARG A 515 12.18 -26.56 -29.14
C ARG A 515 10.93 -26.68 -28.29
N VAL A 516 10.15 -27.72 -28.55
CA VAL A 516 9.02 -28.13 -27.72
C VAL A 516 9.24 -29.58 -27.29
N ALA A 517 9.57 -29.79 -26.02
CA ALA A 517 9.66 -31.12 -25.41
C ALA A 517 8.29 -31.56 -24.87
N THR A 518 7.95 -32.83 -25.06
CA THR A 518 6.67 -33.41 -24.63
C THR A 518 6.89 -34.51 -23.60
N PHE A 519 6.23 -34.39 -22.46
CA PHE A 519 6.23 -35.40 -21.39
C PHE A 519 4.83 -35.93 -21.19
N LYS A 520 4.67 -37.25 -21.17
CA LYS A 520 3.40 -37.92 -20.91
C LYS A 520 3.34 -38.33 -19.45
N ILE A 521 2.24 -38.01 -18.77
CA ILE A 521 2.04 -38.30 -17.36
C ILE A 521 1.04 -39.46 -17.26
N LEU A 522 1.50 -40.58 -16.71
CA LEU A 522 0.77 -41.84 -16.69
C LEU A 522 0.61 -42.36 -15.26
N PRO A 523 -0.52 -43.03 -14.95
CA PRO A 523 -0.63 -43.80 -13.72
C PRO A 523 0.44 -44.91 -13.68
N SER A 524 1.10 -45.03 -12.53
CA SER A 524 2.06 -46.09 -12.20
C SER A 524 1.36 -47.22 -11.45
N GLN A 525 1.94 -48.43 -11.50
CA GLN A 525 1.47 -49.60 -10.73
C GLN A 525 1.44 -49.36 -9.21
N SER A 526 2.20 -48.38 -8.72
CA SER A 526 2.22 -47.97 -7.30
C SER A 526 1.00 -47.14 -6.86
N GLY A 527 0.07 -46.83 -7.76
CA GLY A 527 -1.05 -45.92 -7.51
C GLY A 527 -0.68 -44.42 -7.58
N ARG A 528 0.61 -44.11 -7.80
CA ARG A 528 1.11 -42.76 -8.08
C ARG A 528 1.15 -42.48 -9.58
N TYR A 529 1.56 -41.28 -9.97
CA TYR A 529 1.84 -40.94 -11.37
C TYR A 529 3.35 -40.91 -11.63
N SER A 530 3.75 -41.19 -12.86
CA SER A 530 5.10 -40.96 -13.37
C SER A 530 5.04 -40.23 -14.69
N ALA A 531 6.07 -39.44 -14.99
CA ALA A 531 6.20 -38.80 -16.29
C ALA A 531 7.26 -39.50 -17.15
N GLN A 532 7.02 -39.55 -18.45
CA GLN A 532 7.91 -40.13 -19.44
C GLN A 532 8.15 -39.12 -20.57
N SER A 533 9.39 -38.92 -20.98
CA SER A 533 9.72 -38.09 -22.15
C SER A 533 9.35 -38.83 -23.44
N ILE A 534 8.48 -38.22 -24.25
CA ILE A 534 8.03 -38.79 -25.53
C ILE A 534 8.92 -38.34 -26.67
N GLY A 535 9.37 -37.08 -26.65
CA GLY A 535 10.24 -36.52 -27.66
C GLY A 535 10.28 -34.99 -27.63
N ALA A 536 11.09 -34.42 -28.53
CA ALA A 536 11.19 -33.00 -28.74
C ALA A 536 11.06 -32.65 -30.23
N ALA A 537 10.30 -31.59 -30.53
CA ALA A 537 10.11 -31.01 -31.85
C ALA A 537 10.88 -29.68 -31.95
N GLN A 538 11.70 -29.50 -32.99
CA GLN A 538 12.29 -28.21 -33.33
C GLN A 538 11.30 -27.45 -34.21
N ILE A 539 10.84 -26.28 -33.78
CA ILE A 539 9.84 -25.48 -34.52
C ILE A 539 10.42 -24.17 -35.06
N SER A 540 11.41 -23.59 -34.38
CA SER A 540 12.10 -22.36 -34.80
C SER A 540 13.50 -22.31 -34.17
N ASP A 541 14.30 -21.29 -34.46
CA ASP A 541 15.62 -21.09 -33.82
C ASP A 541 15.58 -20.09 -32.64
N ASP A 542 14.41 -19.56 -32.30
CA ASP A 542 14.20 -18.52 -31.31
C ASP A 542 13.30 -18.97 -30.14
N ARG A 543 13.28 -18.21 -29.04
CA ARG A 543 12.56 -18.63 -27.83
C ARG A 543 11.06 -18.84 -28.09
N VAL A 544 10.51 -19.91 -27.52
CA VAL A 544 9.06 -20.14 -27.45
C VAL A 544 8.44 -19.20 -26.42
N ILE A 545 7.39 -18.47 -26.83
CA ILE A 545 6.67 -17.50 -26.01
C ILE A 545 5.44 -18.13 -25.36
N SER A 546 4.69 -18.93 -26.11
CA SER A 546 3.41 -19.47 -25.66
C SER A 546 3.11 -20.83 -26.26
N LEU A 547 2.39 -21.65 -25.49
CA LEU A 547 1.96 -22.99 -25.85
C LEU A 547 0.47 -23.13 -25.49
N CYS A 548 -0.37 -23.43 -26.47
CA CYS A 548 -1.80 -23.57 -26.28
C CYS A 548 -2.28 -24.89 -26.91
N PRO A 549 -2.52 -25.95 -26.11
CA PRO A 549 -3.13 -27.16 -26.61
C PRO A 549 -4.59 -26.88 -26.96
N ILE A 550 -5.02 -27.23 -28.16
CA ILE A 550 -6.38 -27.02 -28.66
C ILE A 550 -6.92 -28.29 -29.32
N ASP A 551 -8.23 -28.43 -29.38
CA ASP A 551 -8.93 -29.38 -30.25
C ASP A 551 -8.86 -28.92 -31.71
N ALA A 552 -8.43 -29.80 -32.60
CA ALA A 552 -8.14 -29.48 -33.99
C ALA A 552 -9.38 -29.09 -34.82
N HIS A 553 -10.57 -29.54 -34.40
CA HIS A 553 -11.82 -29.31 -35.14
C HIS A 553 -12.52 -28.03 -34.68
N THR A 554 -12.52 -27.79 -33.37
CA THR A 554 -13.25 -26.67 -32.77
C THR A 554 -12.37 -25.46 -32.48
N GLY A 555 -11.05 -25.64 -32.38
CA GLY A 555 -10.12 -24.63 -31.87
C GLY A 555 -10.21 -24.40 -30.37
N ALA A 556 -11.09 -25.12 -29.66
CA ALA A 556 -11.28 -24.95 -28.23
C ALA A 556 -10.08 -25.48 -27.43
N PRO A 557 -9.78 -24.92 -26.24
CA PRO A 557 -8.66 -25.38 -25.42
C PRO A 557 -8.78 -26.87 -25.05
N ALA A 558 -7.72 -27.63 -25.30
CA ALA A 558 -7.54 -29.00 -24.82
C ALA A 558 -6.78 -29.01 -23.47
N ALA A 559 -7.16 -28.10 -22.58
CA ALA A 559 -6.51 -27.89 -21.29
C ALA A 559 -6.72 -29.08 -20.34
N ALA A 560 -5.74 -29.32 -19.46
CA ALA A 560 -5.83 -30.37 -18.44
C ALA A 560 -6.79 -29.96 -17.31
N THR A 561 -8.08 -30.24 -17.49
CA THR A 561 -9.14 -30.01 -16.50
C THR A 561 -9.58 -31.29 -15.81
N GLY A 562 -10.23 -31.19 -14.65
CA GLY A 562 -10.80 -32.35 -13.96
C GLY A 562 -11.79 -33.14 -14.82
N TYR A 563 -12.59 -32.44 -15.63
CA TYR A 563 -13.53 -33.05 -16.58
C TYR A 563 -12.80 -33.82 -17.70
N ALA A 564 -11.75 -33.23 -18.28
CA ALA A 564 -10.94 -33.91 -19.30
C ALA A 564 -10.18 -35.12 -18.71
N MET A 565 -9.66 -35.01 -17.48
CA MET A 565 -9.00 -36.12 -16.78
C MET A 565 -9.97 -37.28 -16.53
N GLY A 566 -11.17 -37.00 -16.00
CA GLY A 566 -12.20 -38.01 -15.82
C GLY A 566 -12.59 -38.72 -17.12
N GLY A 567 -12.59 -38.00 -18.23
CA GLY A 567 -12.83 -38.55 -19.57
C GLY A 567 -11.78 -39.56 -20.07
N LEU A 568 -10.56 -39.56 -19.52
CA LEU A 568 -9.54 -40.54 -19.88
C LEU A 568 -9.95 -41.95 -19.50
N GLN A 569 -10.68 -42.12 -18.39
CA GLN A 569 -11.16 -43.42 -17.92
C GLN A 569 -12.22 -44.03 -18.86
N SER A 570 -13.01 -43.19 -19.53
CA SER A 570 -14.02 -43.62 -20.50
C SER A 570 -13.50 -43.69 -21.94
N GLY A 571 -12.19 -43.50 -22.14
CA GLY A 571 -11.58 -43.54 -23.47
C GLY A 571 -11.96 -42.35 -24.36
N ARG A 572 -12.39 -41.22 -23.79
CA ARG A 572 -12.69 -40.01 -24.55
C ARG A 572 -11.44 -39.57 -25.32
N LYS A 573 -11.60 -39.37 -26.63
CA LYS A 573 -10.55 -38.88 -27.52
C LYS A 573 -10.77 -37.40 -27.81
N VAL A 574 -9.71 -36.62 -27.66
CA VAL A 574 -9.60 -35.22 -28.09
C VAL A 574 -8.50 -35.21 -29.15
N ASP A 575 -8.89 -35.02 -30.41
CA ASP A 575 -7.92 -34.85 -31.51
C ASP A 575 -7.31 -33.46 -31.38
N GLY A 576 -6.18 -33.39 -30.68
CA GLY A 576 -5.57 -32.12 -30.32
C GLY A 576 -4.35 -31.79 -31.15
N VAL A 577 -4.16 -30.49 -31.36
CA VAL A 577 -2.93 -29.89 -31.89
C VAL A 577 -2.40 -28.89 -30.88
N LEU A 578 -1.11 -28.59 -30.97
CA LEU A 578 -0.46 -27.58 -30.16
C LEU A 578 -0.24 -26.34 -31.02
N VAL A 579 -0.78 -25.21 -30.57
CA VAL A 579 -0.42 -23.89 -31.09
C VAL A 579 0.78 -23.41 -30.30
N ALA A 580 1.92 -23.24 -30.98
CA ALA A 580 3.14 -22.73 -30.38
C ALA A 580 3.50 -21.39 -31.04
N VAL A 581 3.67 -20.35 -30.23
CA VAL A 581 4.11 -19.02 -30.69
C VAL A 581 5.53 -18.80 -30.22
N THR A 582 6.40 -18.40 -31.12
CA THR A 582 7.78 -17.99 -30.85
C THR A 582 7.93 -16.49 -31.13
N VAL A 583 9.12 -15.95 -30.89
CA VAL A 583 9.39 -14.52 -31.10
C VAL A 583 9.14 -14.09 -32.55
N SER A 584 9.44 -14.94 -33.53
CA SER A 584 9.36 -14.62 -34.96
C SER A 584 8.34 -15.45 -35.74
N SER A 585 7.63 -16.40 -35.11
CA SER A 585 6.71 -17.27 -35.84
C SER A 585 5.60 -17.88 -34.98
N ALA A 586 4.55 -18.39 -35.62
CA ALA A 586 3.52 -19.23 -35.02
C ALA A 586 3.44 -20.58 -35.74
N HIS A 587 3.17 -21.65 -34.99
CA HIS A 587 3.13 -23.03 -35.48
C HIS A 587 1.91 -23.76 -34.92
N ILE A 588 1.32 -24.64 -35.72
CA ILE A 588 0.23 -25.55 -35.32
C ILE A 588 0.58 -26.96 -35.78
N PHE A 589 0.80 -27.88 -34.84
CA PHE A 589 1.25 -29.24 -35.14
C PHE A 589 0.72 -30.25 -34.12
N ARG A 590 0.77 -31.55 -34.43
CA ARG A 590 0.50 -32.62 -33.46
C ARG A 590 1.80 -33.03 -32.74
N PRO A 591 1.95 -32.78 -31.43
CA PRO A 591 3.13 -33.20 -30.69
C PRO A 591 3.24 -34.73 -30.63
N ALA A 592 4.41 -35.37 -30.63
CA ALA A 592 5.75 -34.78 -30.55
C ALA A 592 6.42 -34.55 -31.93
N SER A 593 5.65 -34.56 -33.03
CA SER A 593 6.12 -34.23 -34.38
C SER A 593 6.10 -32.73 -34.61
N ALA A 594 6.98 -32.21 -35.47
CA ALA A 594 6.99 -30.81 -35.88
C ALA A 594 6.15 -30.54 -37.15
N LYS A 595 5.54 -31.57 -37.75
CA LYS A 595 4.82 -31.45 -39.02
C LYS A 595 3.48 -30.76 -38.78
N GLY A 596 3.27 -29.62 -39.44
CA GLY A 596 2.10 -28.79 -39.22
C GLY A 596 2.07 -27.55 -40.11
N ALA A 597 1.20 -26.59 -39.75
CA ALA A 597 1.14 -25.28 -40.38
C ALA A 597 2.04 -24.30 -39.62
N SER A 598 2.68 -23.36 -40.33
CA SER A 598 3.48 -22.31 -39.71
C SER A 598 3.35 -20.97 -40.43
N LYS A 599 3.60 -19.89 -39.70
CA LYS A 599 3.63 -18.51 -40.22
C LYS A 599 4.77 -17.74 -39.57
N THR A 600 5.64 -17.15 -40.39
CA THR A 600 6.68 -16.21 -39.94
C THR A 600 6.15 -14.78 -39.88
N PHE A 601 6.64 -14.02 -38.91
CA PHE A 601 6.39 -12.59 -38.72
C PHE A 601 7.51 -11.78 -39.37
N ASP A 602 7.22 -11.15 -40.51
CA ASP A 602 8.27 -10.64 -41.39
C ASP A 602 8.79 -9.22 -41.00
N HIS A 603 8.18 -8.54 -40.02
CA HIS A 603 8.52 -7.14 -39.64
C HIS A 603 8.40 -6.79 -38.15
N TYR A 604 7.95 -7.72 -37.32
CA TYR A 604 7.67 -7.47 -35.90
C TYR A 604 7.92 -8.74 -35.10
N LEU A 605 8.24 -8.57 -33.82
CA LEU A 605 8.53 -9.67 -32.91
C LEU A 605 7.42 -9.80 -31.87
N CYS A 606 7.01 -11.03 -31.58
CA CYS A 606 6.01 -11.36 -30.58
C CYS A 606 6.62 -11.35 -29.18
N ASP A 607 6.01 -10.60 -28.27
CA ASP A 607 6.43 -10.50 -26.87
C ASP A 607 5.57 -11.35 -25.94
N SER A 608 4.26 -11.44 -26.21
CA SER A 608 3.30 -12.22 -25.44
C SER A 608 2.15 -12.65 -26.34
N ALA A 609 1.64 -13.88 -26.18
CA ALA A 609 0.55 -14.39 -27.00
C ALA A 609 -0.23 -15.51 -26.31
N THR A 610 -1.48 -15.70 -26.72
CA THR A 610 -2.32 -16.83 -26.33
C THR A 610 -3.35 -17.13 -27.41
N VAL A 611 -4.01 -18.29 -27.30
CA VAL A 611 -5.24 -18.54 -28.05
C VAL A 611 -6.41 -17.96 -27.26
N ALA A 612 -7.07 -16.96 -27.83
CA ALA A 612 -8.21 -16.27 -27.24
C ALA A 612 -9.51 -16.60 -27.98
N ARG A 613 -10.59 -16.69 -27.21
CA ARG A 613 -11.96 -16.89 -27.67
C ARG A 613 -12.65 -15.53 -27.83
N TYR A 614 -13.30 -15.32 -28.96
CA TYR A 614 -14.22 -14.20 -29.15
C TYR A 614 -15.67 -14.68 -29.08
N GLU A 615 -16.33 -14.42 -27.95
CA GLU A 615 -17.73 -14.78 -27.69
C GLU A 615 -18.03 -16.24 -28.13
N GLU A 616 -19.07 -16.47 -28.91
CA GLU A 616 -19.38 -17.77 -29.51
C GLU A 616 -18.87 -17.91 -30.95
N ARG A 617 -18.14 -16.90 -31.47
CA ARG A 617 -17.76 -16.84 -32.88
C ARG A 617 -16.52 -17.67 -33.22
N GLY A 618 -15.63 -17.91 -32.26
CA GLY A 618 -14.48 -18.81 -32.46
C GLY A 618 -13.22 -18.39 -31.72
N TYR A 619 -12.09 -18.93 -32.17
CA TYR A 619 -10.77 -18.78 -31.55
C TYR A 619 -9.75 -18.19 -32.52
N ALA A 620 -8.82 -17.39 -31.98
CA ALA A 620 -7.71 -16.80 -32.71
C ALA A 620 -6.46 -16.73 -31.83
N VAL A 621 -5.28 -16.73 -32.45
CA VAL A 621 -4.04 -16.37 -31.74
C VAL A 621 -4.03 -14.86 -31.58
N VAL A 622 -4.02 -14.38 -30.35
CA VAL A 622 -3.90 -12.95 -30.03
C VAL A 622 -2.57 -12.71 -29.36
N GLY A 623 -1.83 -11.71 -29.80
CA GLY A 623 -0.53 -11.38 -29.23
C GLY A 623 -0.18 -9.90 -29.27
N LEU A 624 0.77 -9.53 -28.43
CA LEU A 624 1.42 -8.22 -28.36
C LEU A 624 2.77 -8.29 -29.07
N PHE A 625 3.06 -7.25 -29.85
CA PHE A 625 4.24 -7.19 -30.70
C PHE A 625 5.05 -5.93 -30.43
N GLY A 626 6.37 -6.02 -30.57
CA GLY A 626 7.32 -4.97 -30.22
C GLY A 626 7.19 -3.66 -31.00
N ASP A 627 6.36 -3.61 -32.04
CA ASP A 627 5.99 -2.39 -32.76
C ASP A 627 4.80 -1.64 -32.12
N GLY A 628 4.35 -2.08 -30.95
CA GLY A 628 3.32 -1.41 -30.16
C GLY A 628 1.88 -1.82 -30.50
N ALA A 629 1.69 -2.89 -31.28
CA ALA A 629 0.37 -3.35 -31.70
C ALA A 629 -0.02 -4.71 -31.10
N ALA A 630 -1.32 -4.87 -30.83
CA ALA A 630 -1.96 -6.15 -30.59
C ALA A 630 -2.49 -6.68 -31.93
N ARG A 631 -2.20 -7.95 -32.25
CA ARG A 631 -2.66 -8.59 -33.49
C ARG A 631 -3.39 -9.88 -33.21
N ALA A 632 -4.33 -10.21 -34.10
CA ALA A 632 -5.06 -11.47 -34.09
C ALA A 632 -4.79 -12.26 -35.38
N PHE A 633 -4.56 -13.57 -35.26
CA PHE A 633 -4.36 -14.50 -36.37
C PHE A 633 -5.39 -15.63 -36.32
N SER A 634 -5.99 -15.96 -37.46
CA SER A 634 -6.97 -17.03 -37.58
C SER A 634 -6.35 -18.41 -37.32
N ILE A 635 -7.11 -19.34 -36.75
CA ILE A 635 -6.74 -20.75 -36.63
C ILE A 635 -7.64 -21.56 -37.58
N PRO A 636 -7.12 -22.54 -38.35
CA PRO A 636 -5.73 -23.01 -38.41
C PRO A 636 -4.86 -22.28 -39.45
N ALA A 637 -5.41 -21.38 -40.26
CA ALA A 637 -4.70 -20.80 -41.41
C ALA A 637 -3.55 -19.83 -41.05
N LEU A 638 -3.46 -19.37 -39.80
CA LEU A 638 -2.49 -18.39 -39.30
C LEU A 638 -2.43 -17.09 -40.11
N LYS A 639 -3.54 -16.72 -40.76
CA LYS A 639 -3.69 -15.44 -41.46
C LYS A 639 -3.96 -14.33 -40.45
N GLU A 640 -3.26 -13.21 -40.56
CA GLU A 640 -3.59 -12.00 -39.79
C GLU A 640 -5.00 -11.53 -40.16
N ILE A 641 -5.85 -11.37 -39.14
CA ILE A 641 -7.24 -10.93 -39.30
C ILE A 641 -7.47 -9.52 -38.75
N ALA A 642 -6.66 -9.05 -37.80
CA ALA A 642 -6.77 -7.71 -37.22
C ALA A 642 -5.46 -7.25 -36.58
N SER A 643 -5.26 -5.93 -36.53
CA SER A 643 -4.14 -5.25 -35.88
C SER A 643 -4.59 -3.91 -35.32
N ILE A 644 -4.26 -3.63 -34.05
CA ILE A 644 -4.60 -2.38 -33.37
C ILE A 644 -3.42 -1.90 -32.51
N ARG A 645 -3.14 -0.59 -32.54
CA ARG A 645 -2.09 0.01 -31.68
C ARG A 645 -2.57 0.13 -30.25
N VAL A 646 -1.76 -0.35 -29.31
CA VAL A 646 -2.02 -0.31 -27.86
C VAL A 646 -0.91 0.39 -27.06
N ASN A 647 0.13 0.87 -27.74
CA ASN A 647 1.25 1.60 -27.13
C ASN A 647 0.90 2.95 -26.47
N HIS A 648 -0.31 3.47 -26.69
CA HIS A 648 -0.83 4.64 -25.99
C HIS A 648 -1.51 4.28 -24.65
N LEU A 649 -1.76 2.98 -24.41
CA LEU A 649 -2.37 2.46 -23.17
C LEU A 649 -1.36 1.65 -22.35
N LEU A 650 -0.43 0.96 -23.01
CA LEU A 650 0.51 0.03 -22.40
C LEU A 650 1.95 0.38 -22.77
N ASP A 651 2.86 0.24 -21.81
CA ASP A 651 4.30 0.40 -22.01
C ASP A 651 4.85 -0.74 -22.87
N THR A 652 5.26 -0.39 -24.10
CA THR A 652 5.80 -1.32 -25.09
C THR A 652 7.05 -2.03 -24.61
N LYS A 653 7.86 -1.41 -23.74
CA LYS A 653 9.08 -2.04 -23.18
C LYS A 653 8.76 -3.20 -22.25
N ARG A 654 7.51 -3.31 -21.80
CA ARG A 654 7.04 -4.31 -20.85
C ARG A 654 6.01 -5.28 -21.43
N PHE A 655 5.86 -5.35 -22.75
CA PHE A 655 4.96 -6.33 -23.38
C PHE A 655 5.32 -7.78 -23.05
N GLY A 656 6.60 -8.09 -22.82
CA GLY A 656 7.02 -9.41 -22.36
C GLY A 656 6.58 -9.76 -20.93
N ASP A 657 6.20 -8.77 -20.12
CA ASP A 657 5.59 -8.97 -18.79
C ASP A 657 4.05 -8.98 -18.85
N ALA A 658 3.45 -8.63 -19.98
CA ALA A 658 2.00 -8.55 -20.13
C ALA A 658 1.38 -9.94 -20.35
N VAL A 659 0.18 -10.13 -19.82
CA VAL A 659 -0.57 -11.39 -19.94
C VAL A 659 -1.78 -11.18 -20.83
N VAL A 660 -1.83 -11.89 -21.95
CA VAL A 660 -3.03 -11.99 -22.81
C VAL A 660 -3.90 -13.14 -22.29
N SER A 661 -5.16 -12.87 -22.02
CA SER A 661 -6.12 -13.84 -21.51
C SER A 661 -6.77 -14.66 -22.63
N PRO A 662 -7.30 -15.85 -22.31
CA PRO A 662 -8.15 -16.62 -23.22
C PRO A 662 -9.45 -15.90 -23.62
N THR A 663 -9.82 -14.79 -22.97
CA THR A 663 -11.00 -13.96 -23.30
C THR A 663 -10.64 -12.71 -24.10
N GLY A 664 -9.35 -12.50 -24.42
CA GLY A 664 -8.87 -11.30 -25.11
C GLY A 664 -8.65 -10.08 -24.21
N ASP A 665 -8.70 -10.25 -22.90
CA ASP A 665 -8.21 -9.25 -21.95
C ASP A 665 -6.67 -9.25 -21.97
N ILE A 666 -6.07 -8.08 -21.83
CA ILE A 666 -4.63 -7.88 -21.71
C ILE A 666 -4.39 -7.15 -20.41
N LEU A 667 -3.69 -7.81 -19.49
CA LEU A 667 -3.15 -7.18 -18.30
C LEU A 667 -1.71 -6.76 -18.59
N GLY A 668 -1.42 -5.46 -18.58
CA GLY A 668 -0.09 -4.94 -18.85
C GLY A 668 0.21 -3.67 -18.07
N TRP A 669 1.48 -3.28 -18.06
CA TRP A 669 1.93 -2.06 -17.41
C TRP A 669 1.60 -0.85 -18.26
N ALA A 670 0.97 0.16 -17.66
CA ALA A 670 0.74 1.47 -18.28
C ALA A 670 1.79 2.51 -17.85
N GLY A 671 2.45 2.27 -16.72
CA GLY A 671 3.49 3.11 -16.16
C GLY A 671 4.38 2.34 -15.17
N PRO A 672 5.25 3.03 -14.41
CA PRO A 672 6.19 2.38 -13.48
C PRO A 672 5.51 1.72 -12.28
N SER A 673 4.31 2.16 -11.91
CA SER A 673 3.54 1.64 -10.77
C SER A 673 2.04 1.54 -11.09
N GLU A 674 1.71 1.35 -12.37
CA GLU A 674 0.34 1.34 -12.87
C GLU A 674 0.13 0.17 -13.84
N LEU A 675 -0.97 -0.55 -13.65
CA LEU A 675 -1.46 -1.58 -14.57
C LEU A 675 -2.74 -1.13 -15.25
N ALA A 676 -2.88 -1.53 -16.50
CA ALA A 676 -4.14 -1.44 -17.23
C ALA A 676 -4.61 -2.85 -17.62
N MET A 677 -5.92 -3.04 -17.56
CA MET A 677 -6.63 -4.19 -18.13
C MET A 677 -7.40 -3.68 -19.35
N VAL A 678 -7.09 -4.18 -20.54
CA VAL A 678 -7.73 -3.76 -21.80
C VAL A 678 -8.26 -4.98 -22.55
N ASN A 679 -9.45 -4.88 -23.14
CA ASN A 679 -10.00 -5.99 -23.94
C ASN A 679 -9.81 -5.70 -25.43
N VAL A 680 -9.11 -6.59 -26.15
CA VAL A 680 -8.82 -6.40 -27.60
C VAL A 680 -10.05 -6.52 -28.50
N PHE A 681 -11.13 -7.11 -27.99
CA PHE A 681 -12.41 -7.23 -28.68
C PHE A 681 -13.40 -6.11 -28.30
N GLY A 682 -12.97 -5.15 -27.47
CA GLY A 682 -13.80 -4.04 -27.00
C GLY A 682 -14.15 -3.01 -28.08
N CYS A 683 -15.07 -2.10 -27.74
CA CYS A 683 -15.55 -1.04 -28.64
C CYS A 683 -14.69 0.23 -28.64
N GLY A 684 -13.53 0.22 -27.97
CA GLY A 684 -12.65 1.41 -27.85
C GLY A 684 -13.22 2.54 -26.98
N THR A 685 -14.15 2.23 -26.07
CA THR A 685 -14.75 3.21 -25.15
C THR A 685 -13.78 3.59 -24.03
N SER A 686 -13.74 4.87 -23.66
CA SER A 686 -13.00 5.33 -22.49
C SER A 686 -13.59 4.79 -21.19
N LEU A 687 -12.77 4.70 -20.14
CA LEU A 687 -13.23 4.37 -18.79
C LEU A 687 -14.30 5.37 -18.33
N PRO A 688 -15.48 4.91 -17.88
CA PRO A 688 -16.51 5.80 -17.35
C PRO A 688 -16.06 6.40 -16.00
N PRO A 689 -16.60 7.57 -15.61
CA PRO A 689 -16.34 8.13 -14.30
C PRO A 689 -16.84 7.19 -13.19
N SER A 690 -16.14 7.13 -12.06
CA SER A 690 -16.56 6.29 -10.94
C SER A 690 -17.92 6.75 -10.39
N THR A 691 -18.77 5.77 -10.11
CA THR A 691 -20.06 5.95 -9.45
C THR A 691 -19.97 5.90 -7.93
N ASP A 692 -18.77 5.70 -7.37
CA ASP A 692 -18.55 5.64 -5.93
C ASP A 692 -18.82 7.00 -5.28
N ARG A 693 -19.33 6.98 -4.05
CA ARG A 693 -19.62 8.18 -3.27
C ARG A 693 -18.58 8.32 -2.18
N LEU A 694 -17.82 9.41 -2.20
CA LEU A 694 -16.85 9.70 -1.14
C LEU A 694 -17.46 10.46 0.03
N TYR A 695 -18.28 11.46 -0.27
CA TYR A 695 -18.90 12.32 0.74
C TYR A 695 -20.21 11.71 1.26
N ASP A 696 -20.30 11.61 2.58
CA ASP A 696 -21.51 11.18 3.29
C ASP A 696 -21.99 12.34 4.17
N ALA A 697 -23.09 12.98 3.76
CA ALA A 697 -23.67 14.13 4.44
C ALA A 697 -24.25 13.79 5.82
N ALA A 698 -24.53 12.51 6.12
CA ALA A 698 -25.06 12.10 7.41
C ALA A 698 -23.97 12.00 8.50
N LYS A 699 -22.68 11.90 8.11
CA LYS A 699 -21.57 11.83 9.05
C LYS A 699 -21.20 13.22 9.56
N MET A 700 -21.53 13.50 10.82
CA MET A 700 -21.15 14.75 11.48
C MET A 700 -19.67 14.75 11.88
N VAL A 701 -19.01 15.89 11.69
CA VAL A 701 -17.64 16.11 12.17
C VAL A 701 -17.69 16.30 13.69
N PRO A 702 -16.90 15.56 14.49
CA PRO A 702 -16.85 15.75 15.93
C PRO A 702 -16.52 17.20 16.30
N PRO A 703 -17.12 17.75 17.37
CA PRO A 703 -16.86 19.12 17.78
C PRO A 703 -15.37 19.33 18.08
N ARG A 704 -14.87 20.50 17.71
CA ARG A 704 -13.48 20.87 17.96
C ARG A 704 -13.22 21.04 19.45
N PRO A 705 -12.06 20.61 19.99
CA PRO A 705 -11.65 20.95 21.33
C PRO A 705 -11.70 22.46 21.56
N THR A 706 -12.18 22.86 22.73
CA THR A 706 -12.28 24.26 23.15
C THR A 706 -11.42 24.52 24.38
N ILE A 707 -11.16 25.80 24.67
CA ILE A 707 -10.50 26.22 25.90
C ILE A 707 -11.31 25.78 27.14
N SER A 708 -10.63 25.51 28.25
CA SER A 708 -11.29 25.14 29.50
C SER A 708 -11.91 26.34 30.22
N ASN A 709 -12.86 26.11 31.13
CA ASN A 709 -13.44 27.17 31.97
C ASN A 709 -12.37 27.94 32.77
N LEU A 710 -11.30 27.27 33.20
CA LEU A 710 -10.18 27.91 33.89
C LEU A 710 -9.37 28.83 32.97
N GLN A 711 -9.15 28.43 31.71
CA GLN A 711 -8.51 29.27 30.70
C GLN A 711 -9.38 30.47 30.33
N TRP A 712 -10.71 30.29 30.29
CA TRP A 712 -11.66 31.38 30.08
C TRP A 712 -11.63 32.39 31.23
N ILE A 713 -11.65 31.93 32.49
CA ILE A 713 -11.52 32.79 33.68
C ILE A 713 -10.19 33.56 33.69
N ALA A 714 -9.11 32.92 33.24
CA ALA A 714 -7.79 33.53 33.09
C ALA A 714 -7.71 34.60 31.99
N GLY A 715 -8.77 34.82 31.21
CA GLY A 715 -8.91 35.91 30.26
C GLY A 715 -8.88 35.51 28.78
N THR A 716 -8.77 34.21 28.46
CA THR A 716 -8.86 33.76 27.06
C THR A 716 -10.32 33.76 26.60
N GLN A 717 -10.65 34.58 25.61
CA GLN A 717 -12.01 34.60 25.06
C GLN A 717 -12.18 33.54 23.97
N TYR A 718 -13.24 32.75 24.07
CA TYR A 718 -13.59 31.75 23.07
C TYR A 718 -14.14 32.43 21.81
N ILE A 719 -13.57 32.11 20.65
CA ILE A 719 -14.07 32.52 19.33
C ILE A 719 -14.82 31.33 18.72
N THR A 720 -16.08 31.53 18.36
CA THR A 720 -16.88 30.51 17.68
C THR A 720 -16.59 30.47 16.18
N PRO A 721 -16.85 29.34 15.49
CA PRO A 721 -16.71 29.28 14.04
C PRO A 721 -17.47 30.37 13.28
N SER A 722 -18.66 30.76 13.76
CA SER A 722 -19.43 31.87 13.18
C SER A 722 -18.76 33.22 13.38
N ASP A 723 -18.20 33.49 14.57
CA ASP A 723 -17.43 34.72 14.80
C ASP A 723 -16.22 34.77 13.84
N MET A 724 -15.55 33.63 13.62
CA MET A 724 -14.44 33.54 12.69
C MET A 724 -14.86 33.78 11.24
N ASP A 725 -16.02 33.26 10.84
CA ASP A 725 -16.59 33.49 9.51
C ASP A 725 -16.83 34.99 9.25
N ILE A 726 -17.30 35.73 10.26
CA ILE A 726 -17.47 37.19 10.17
C ILE A 726 -16.09 37.89 10.10
N LEU A 727 -15.14 37.49 10.95
CA LEU A 727 -13.80 38.10 10.99
C LEU A 727 -13.03 37.96 9.68
N ILE A 728 -13.22 36.85 8.95
CA ILE A 728 -12.51 36.56 7.70
C ILE A 728 -13.35 36.94 6.47
N GLY A 729 -14.64 36.60 6.46
CA GLY A 729 -15.51 36.73 5.29
C GLY A 729 -16.37 38.00 5.27
N GLY A 730 -16.42 38.73 6.38
CA GLY A 730 -17.31 39.87 6.56
C GLY A 730 -18.78 39.46 6.81
N PRO A 731 -19.63 40.43 7.17
CA PRO A 731 -21.05 40.20 7.47
C PRO A 731 -21.86 39.74 6.25
N ASP A 732 -21.47 40.14 5.04
CA ASP A 732 -22.19 39.86 3.79
C ASP A 732 -21.75 38.55 3.11
N ARG A 733 -21.06 37.67 3.85
CA ARG A 733 -20.57 36.39 3.29
C ARG A 733 -21.74 35.51 2.84
N PRO A 734 -21.83 35.15 1.55
CA PRO A 734 -22.88 34.26 1.08
C PRO A 734 -22.71 32.84 1.61
N PRO A 735 -23.81 32.07 1.77
CA PRO A 735 -23.74 30.68 2.21
C PRO A 735 -22.95 29.81 1.23
N SER A 736 -22.13 28.91 1.77
CA SER A 736 -21.34 28.01 0.93
C SER A 736 -22.22 26.96 0.23
N LYS A 737 -21.73 26.40 -0.89
CA LYS A 737 -22.41 25.29 -1.59
C LYS A 737 -22.71 24.11 -0.65
N ARG A 738 -21.80 23.83 0.29
CA ARG A 738 -21.97 22.78 1.31
C ARG A 738 -23.14 23.10 2.24
N MET A 739 -23.21 24.33 2.76
CA MET A 739 -24.33 24.78 3.60
C MET A 739 -25.67 24.65 2.86
N LEU A 740 -25.72 25.06 1.59
CA LEU A 740 -26.92 24.92 0.76
C LEU A 740 -27.33 23.44 0.56
N THR A 741 -26.36 22.53 0.49
CA THR A 741 -26.60 21.09 0.31
C THR A 741 -27.09 20.45 1.59
N GLU A 742 -26.46 20.77 2.73
CA GLU A 742 -26.88 20.32 4.06
C GLU A 742 -28.29 20.84 4.39
N MET A 743 -28.60 22.10 4.05
CA MET A 743 -29.96 22.66 4.19
C MET A 743 -30.98 21.86 3.38
N ARG A 744 -30.68 21.53 2.12
CA ARG A 744 -31.58 20.75 1.27
C ARG A 744 -31.80 19.34 1.84
N ALA A 745 -30.74 18.68 2.30
CA ALA A 745 -30.84 17.35 2.90
C ALA A 745 -31.65 17.35 4.21
N ALA A 746 -31.46 18.37 5.06
CA ALA A 746 -32.23 18.53 6.29
C ALA A 746 -33.72 18.75 6.01
N GLN A 747 -34.05 19.59 5.02
CA GLN A 747 -35.43 19.82 4.58
C GLN A 747 -36.07 18.54 4.02
N GLU A 748 -35.35 17.77 3.20
CA GLU A 748 -35.83 16.49 2.68
C GLU A 748 -36.08 15.47 3.80
N ALA A 749 -35.19 15.38 4.79
CA ALA A 749 -35.36 14.50 5.95
C ALA A 749 -36.56 14.91 6.83
N GLU A 750 -36.80 16.22 6.97
CA GLU A 750 -37.99 16.72 7.66
C GLU A 750 -39.28 16.42 6.89
N PHE A 751 -39.28 16.59 5.58
CA PHE A 751 -40.40 16.25 4.71
C PHE A 751 -40.72 14.74 4.74
N GLN A 752 -39.69 13.89 4.79
CA GLN A 752 -39.85 12.44 4.97
C GLN A 752 -40.46 12.10 6.33
N ARG A 753 -39.97 12.71 7.43
CA ARG A 753 -40.55 12.54 8.77
C ARG A 753 -42.02 12.96 8.82
N GLN A 754 -42.37 14.07 8.17
CA GLN A 754 -43.77 14.53 8.07
C GLN A 754 -44.65 13.57 7.27
N ARG A 755 -44.14 13.01 6.16
CA ARG A 755 -44.84 11.98 5.37
C ARG A 755 -45.04 10.68 6.14
N GLU A 756 -44.06 10.24 6.93
CA GLU A 756 -44.18 9.05 7.77
C GLU A 756 -45.16 9.26 8.93
N ALA A 757 -45.16 10.44 9.55
CA ALA A 757 -46.14 10.83 10.57
C ALA A 757 -47.57 10.86 10.00
N ALA A 758 -47.75 11.40 8.79
CA ALA A 758 -49.03 11.42 8.08
C ALA A 758 -49.51 10.00 7.70
N ARG A 759 -48.58 9.07 7.40
CA ARG A 759 -48.89 7.66 7.07
C ARG A 759 -49.25 6.79 8.27
N THR A 760 -48.65 7.06 9.43
CA THR A 760 -48.78 6.18 10.62
C THR A 760 -49.74 6.71 11.68
N GLY A 761 -50.24 7.95 11.53
CA GLY A 761 -51.21 8.57 12.44
C GLY A 761 -50.66 8.83 13.85
N ARG A 762 -49.36 8.60 14.09
CA ARG A 762 -48.67 8.90 15.34
C ARG A 762 -47.90 10.20 15.17
N ALA A 763 -48.28 11.22 15.95
CA ALA A 763 -47.51 12.46 16.02
C ALA A 763 -46.08 12.14 16.50
N PRO A 764 -45.04 12.69 15.84
CA PRO A 764 -43.68 12.52 16.31
C PRO A 764 -43.55 13.16 17.69
N LYS A 765 -42.87 12.48 18.63
CA LYS A 765 -42.52 13.10 19.92
C LYS A 765 -41.67 14.35 19.62
N PRO A 766 -42.00 15.54 20.15
CA PRO A 766 -41.11 16.68 20.05
C PRO A 766 -39.85 16.35 20.84
N ASP A 767 -38.74 16.18 20.12
CA ASP A 767 -37.45 16.10 20.75
C ASP A 767 -37.02 17.53 21.09
N HIS A 768 -37.22 17.93 22.35
CA HIS A 768 -36.82 19.25 22.87
C HIS A 768 -35.30 19.48 22.84
N SER A 769 -34.49 18.50 22.39
CA SER A 769 -33.04 18.62 22.24
C SER A 769 -32.55 18.94 20.81
N GLN A 770 -33.44 19.00 19.81
CA GLN A 770 -33.07 19.31 18.41
C GLN A 770 -33.50 20.73 18.00
N GLU A 771 -32.87 21.74 18.58
CA GLU A 771 -32.66 22.96 17.81
C GLU A 771 -31.68 22.60 16.69
N THR A 772 -32.11 22.67 15.42
CA THR A 772 -31.22 22.37 14.29
C THR A 772 -29.99 23.26 14.41
N TYR A 773 -28.77 22.72 14.28
CA TYR A 773 -27.50 23.47 14.42
C TYR A 773 -27.54 24.83 13.70
N TRP A 774 -28.26 24.89 12.58
CA TRP A 774 -28.52 26.09 11.78
C TRP A 774 -29.52 27.08 12.37
N ALA A 775 -30.64 26.64 12.95
CA ALA A 775 -31.58 27.54 13.65
C ALA A 775 -30.92 28.16 14.89
N TYR A 776 -30.10 27.38 15.60
CA TYR A 776 -29.25 27.86 16.68
C TYR A 776 -28.19 28.85 16.18
N MET A 777 -27.48 28.53 15.08
CA MET A 777 -26.47 29.39 14.44
C MET A 777 -27.06 30.70 13.94
N GLN A 778 -28.23 30.69 13.31
CA GLN A 778 -28.84 31.87 12.72
C GLN A 778 -29.38 32.82 13.80
N ARG A 779 -29.97 32.27 14.87
CA ARG A 779 -30.31 33.05 16.07
C ARG A 779 -29.06 33.61 16.75
N GLN A 780 -28.00 32.81 16.90
CA GLN A 780 -26.73 33.28 17.45
C GLN A 780 -26.06 34.35 16.60
N LEU A 781 -26.06 34.21 15.28
CA LEU A 781 -25.51 35.20 14.35
C LEU A 781 -26.28 36.51 14.46
N GLN A 782 -27.61 36.46 14.52
CA GLN A 782 -28.43 37.66 14.60
C GLN A 782 -28.29 38.37 15.96
N GLU A 783 -28.39 37.63 17.07
CA GLU A 783 -28.19 38.16 18.43
C GLU A 783 -26.74 38.62 18.69
N ARG A 784 -25.74 38.06 17.99
CA ARG A 784 -24.33 38.42 18.18
C ARG A 784 -23.81 39.46 17.22
N THR A 785 -24.33 39.57 16.01
CA THR A 785 -24.10 40.73 15.14
C THR A 785 -24.63 41.99 15.84
N GLU A 786 -25.76 41.88 16.55
CA GLU A 786 -26.28 42.95 17.42
C GLU A 786 -25.39 43.20 18.67
N ASN A 787 -24.93 42.15 19.37
CA ASN A 787 -24.04 42.29 20.54
C ASN A 787 -22.57 42.67 20.20
N LEU A 788 -22.13 42.47 18.95
CA LEU A 788 -20.82 42.89 18.43
C LEU A 788 -20.82 44.35 17.94
N GLY A 789 -21.94 45.06 18.05
CA GLY A 789 -22.01 46.50 17.80
C GLY A 789 -21.69 46.90 16.36
N LEU A 790 -21.92 46.02 15.38
CA LEU A 790 -21.82 46.36 13.96
C LEU A 790 -23.12 47.05 13.49
N ALA A 791 -23.36 48.25 14.01
CA ALA A 791 -24.30 49.20 13.43
C ALA A 791 -23.51 50.14 12.49
N GLY A 792 -23.88 50.09 11.21
CA GLY A 792 -23.36 50.73 9.99
C GLY A 792 -22.63 52.08 9.95
N ASP A 793 -22.41 52.82 11.05
CA ASP A 793 -22.02 54.24 10.98
C ASP A 793 -20.64 54.58 11.56
N SER A 794 -19.77 53.60 11.87
CA SER A 794 -18.48 53.85 12.54
C SER A 794 -17.22 53.51 11.73
N LEU A 795 -17.34 53.15 10.44
CA LEU A 795 -16.18 52.81 9.60
C LEU A 795 -15.40 54.03 9.09
N ASP A 796 -16.04 55.19 8.91
CA ASP A 796 -15.35 56.41 8.45
C ASP A 796 -14.56 57.14 9.55
N ARG A 797 -14.77 56.80 10.84
CA ARG A 797 -13.99 57.36 11.97
C ARG A 797 -13.02 56.39 12.63
N ALA A 798 -13.02 55.11 12.21
CA ALA A 798 -12.15 54.08 12.77
C ALA A 798 -10.71 54.11 12.21
N ALA A 799 -10.38 55.08 11.34
CA ALA A 799 -9.00 55.33 10.93
C ALA A 799 -8.16 56.02 12.03
N GLU A 800 -8.77 56.63 13.06
CA GLU A 800 -8.04 57.52 13.99
C GLU A 800 -8.12 57.21 15.49
N SER A 801 -8.76 56.13 15.96
CA SER A 801 -8.72 55.85 17.42
C SER A 801 -8.81 54.37 17.80
N SER A 802 -7.67 53.68 17.75
CA SER A 802 -7.52 52.29 18.22
C SER A 802 -7.43 52.14 19.75
N SER A 803 -7.41 53.25 20.50
CA SER A 803 -7.24 53.23 21.97
C SER A 803 -8.54 53.14 22.77
N SER A 804 -9.68 53.61 22.25
CA SER A 804 -10.92 53.65 23.05
C SER A 804 -11.65 52.31 23.13
N TRP A 805 -11.45 51.42 22.15
CA TRP A 805 -12.11 50.11 22.08
C TRP A 805 -11.56 49.08 23.10
N SER A 806 -10.26 49.13 23.42
CA SER A 806 -9.65 48.24 24.42
C SER A 806 -10.12 48.55 25.85
N ASP A 807 -10.40 49.82 26.14
CA ASP A 807 -10.76 50.28 27.48
C ASP A 807 -12.21 49.92 27.84
N ASP A 808 -13.14 49.97 26.89
CA ASP A 808 -14.55 49.66 27.16
C ASP A 808 -14.82 48.14 27.25
N VAL A 809 -14.06 47.32 26.52
CA VAL A 809 -14.06 45.85 26.68
C VAL A 809 -13.44 45.47 28.03
N GLY A 810 -12.36 46.14 28.45
CA GLY A 810 -11.75 45.96 29.77
C GLY A 810 -12.73 46.24 30.91
N LYS A 811 -13.55 47.30 30.80
CA LYS A 811 -14.60 47.66 31.77
C LYS A 811 -15.74 46.65 31.80
N PHE A 812 -16.19 46.13 30.66
CA PHE A 812 -17.24 45.10 30.61
C PHE A 812 -16.79 43.79 31.25
N VAL A 813 -15.56 43.36 30.99
CA VAL A 813 -14.93 42.18 31.60
C VAL A 813 -14.76 42.37 33.11
N ALA A 814 -14.33 43.55 33.56
CA ALA A 814 -14.26 43.86 34.98
C ALA A 814 -15.64 43.82 35.66
N LYS A 815 -16.70 44.26 34.95
CA LYS A 815 -18.08 44.24 35.42
C LYS A 815 -18.66 42.83 35.52
N GLN A 816 -18.42 41.97 34.52
CA GLN A 816 -18.82 40.54 34.59
C GLN A 816 -18.00 39.76 35.63
N LYS A 817 -16.69 40.01 35.75
CA LYS A 817 -15.84 39.40 36.80
C LYS A 817 -16.30 39.80 38.21
N ARG A 818 -16.68 41.07 38.43
CA ARG A 818 -17.28 41.53 39.71
C ARG A 818 -18.61 40.85 39.99
N ALA A 819 -19.49 40.72 39.00
CA ALA A 819 -20.80 40.07 39.17
C ALA A 819 -20.67 38.58 39.51
N ALA A 820 -19.74 37.87 38.86
CA ALA A 820 -19.48 36.44 39.13
C ALA A 820 -18.75 36.21 40.46
N ALA A 821 -17.81 37.08 40.85
CA ALA A 821 -17.17 37.03 42.17
C ALA A 821 -18.17 37.28 43.31
N LEU A 822 -19.12 38.21 43.12
CA LEU A 822 -20.23 38.43 44.04
C LEU A 822 -21.18 37.23 44.11
N GLY A 823 -21.45 36.56 42.99
CA GLY A 823 -22.23 35.32 42.96
C GLY A 823 -21.56 34.14 43.69
N TYR A 824 -20.23 34.03 43.62
CA TYR A 824 -19.46 32.99 44.30
C TYR A 824 -19.29 33.23 45.81
N ILE A 825 -19.33 34.50 46.25
CA ILE A 825 -19.37 34.86 47.67
C ILE A 825 -20.78 34.64 48.25
N GLY A 826 -21.83 34.94 47.47
CA GLY A 826 -23.23 34.65 47.84
C GLY A 826 -23.52 33.16 48.01
N SER A 827 -22.93 32.28 47.20
CA SER A 827 -23.10 30.82 47.38
C SER A 827 -22.36 30.24 48.60
N LYS A 828 -21.51 31.03 49.28
CA LYS A 828 -20.80 30.63 50.52
C LYS A 828 -21.37 31.25 51.80
N PHE A 829 -22.24 32.25 51.70
CA PHE A 829 -23.00 32.80 52.82
C PHE A 829 -24.47 32.87 52.38
N GLY A 830 -25.22 31.82 52.67
CA GLY A 830 -26.57 31.63 52.18
C GLY A 830 -27.53 32.75 52.60
N PHE A 831 -28.18 33.34 51.60
CA PHE A 831 -29.55 33.85 51.61
C PHE A 831 -30.19 33.55 50.25
#